data_AF-A0A077ZUB0-F1
#
_entry.id   AF-A0A077ZUB0-F1
#
_cell.length_a   1.000
_cell.length_b   1.000
_cell.length_c   1.000
_cell.angle_alpha   90.00
_cell.angle_beta   90.00
_cell.angle_gamma   90.00
#
_symmetry.space_group_name_H-M   'P 1'
#
loop_
_entity.id
_entity.type
_entity.pdbx_description
1 polymer ?
#
loop_
_entity_poly.entity_id
_entity_poly.type
_entity_poly.pdbx_seq_one_letter_code
_entity_poly.pdbx_strand_id
1 'polypeptide(L)'
;MFKWIFLPLISTVGLVASIASPECRFAKDYDQQKLLTDDQYLEQFLNQSMHFEARFVRELGVDQKSGLTYDGQQLDVKTGLPFGDPHLFTASSKESIHVALLGKVLEGNPLALNFYTPQEALEMLKKKISTYEEFDKKYPGYGGFLPWLAVKPTGVEPTWDWTTAVPSLDNGQLFWAAYGLVQVLHDKHPHERDLIKRWNAFYNKMAKNSIKIFYEKGGKIRAVSQIQDIRQPVEKNTYKLKDGSVCDFNNNCYLDDPYEGELFAFMMYFFGHFQSTQEKEQMWKTKRLKLQKVDYLVKELNQNITVQKGWWFSAHETWKYLFLPYINIDVTRDLLINGEKVRTWDARQNNLPGMFASINGNISKNTDQMQYYSACGIQEVAYQTVQNRQLITPYSTMGLFLADKKVAAAWYHNMLSSPAGQTAYGSTEATLIDGSQVSPLLTWDSKITTVVAMLGGFYDAVSRGLEKEGVLKVFQKKVQKEWSLQFPKIEGQDLPFALPNITVSQGRDDFVTCRHKKFGDDFKWGTATASYQVEGGWNEGGRSRSIWDDFVEIPGRIDNGDTGQVADDFYHKYPQDVAMMQKLGIKNFRMSFSWSRLLPQGSSDKFNQQGVDFYNNVIDALLAAGIEPWVTLYHWDLPKVYNDQTDQGGWLNRNMIDRFNDYADFCFKTFGSKVKKWITFNEPQSFTWLAYGLGIHAPGRCSSYQADHCLKDGGGGNTQTEPYITSHIVILAHAKAVQTYKQVYQATQKGEIGMDVASAFYLPSDQDNQDDIDACDTKMTFEYGFYVDPLVFGDYPDKMKNLISDNRLLTFTDDEKKMIKGSFDFLGVNHYYSKYIQYTGKVGRDYGDDPRAEQNDYNKTGHLIGPYADSNWLTIYPEGFRGLLNWIDKRYSHPKIYVFENGVSVPGESKAPLLTALKDQFRINYYKDYILNMEKAISEDGVDVRGYFAWALMDNFEWTNGLGVRFGMVYVDYQNSQTRYVKNSGLWYSQLIQSNTIPDYNPNLKFIEEAKIDFIQ
;
A
#
# COMPACT_ATOMS: atom_id res chain seq x y z
N MET A 1 -43.94 -26.83 -38.62
CA MET A 1 -42.60 -27.24 -39.08
C MET A 1 -42.00 -26.01 -39.77
N PHE A 2 -40.85 -25.50 -39.31
CA PHE A 2 -40.08 -24.29 -39.71
C PHE A 2 -39.96 -23.12 -38.70
N LYS A 3 -38.71 -22.99 -38.19
CA LYS A 3 -37.87 -21.83 -37.77
C LYS A 3 -38.48 -20.47 -37.44
N TRP A 4 -38.09 -19.92 -36.28
CA TRP A 4 -37.70 -18.50 -36.05
C TRP A 4 -36.60 -18.48 -34.95
N ILE A 5 -35.32 -18.31 -35.30
CA ILE A 5 -34.47 -17.10 -35.16
C ILE A 5 -34.27 -16.64 -33.69
N PHE A 6 -33.10 -16.95 -33.13
CA PHE A 6 -32.52 -16.26 -31.96
C PHE A 6 -31.41 -15.31 -32.44
N LEU A 7 -31.58 -14.01 -32.20
CA LEU A 7 -30.53 -13.00 -32.21
C LEU A 7 -29.95 -12.88 -30.79
N PRO A 8 -28.62 -12.69 -30.62
CA PRO A 8 -28.05 -12.36 -29.33
C PRO A 8 -28.14 -10.85 -29.08
N LEU A 9 -28.81 -10.45 -28.00
CA LEU A 9 -28.76 -9.10 -27.46
C LEU A 9 -27.54 -9.01 -26.54
N ILE A 10 -26.51 -8.31 -27.02
CA ILE A 10 -25.34 -7.89 -26.27
C ILE A 10 -25.82 -6.86 -25.24
N SER A 11 -25.77 -7.19 -23.95
CA SER A 11 -25.83 -6.22 -22.86
C SER A 11 -24.44 -6.09 -22.23
N THR A 12 -23.85 -4.93 -22.46
CA THR A 12 -22.62 -4.42 -21.84
C THR A 12 -22.77 -4.34 -20.32
N VAL A 13 -22.08 -5.22 -19.59
CA VAL A 13 -21.87 -5.07 -18.14
C VAL A 13 -20.56 -4.33 -17.96
N GLY A 14 -20.65 -3.06 -17.56
CA GLY A 14 -19.50 -2.23 -17.20
C GLY A 14 -18.83 -2.79 -15.95
N LEU A 15 -17.54 -3.12 -16.07
CA LEU A 15 -16.66 -3.35 -14.94
C LEU A 15 -16.50 -2.04 -14.17
N VAL A 16 -17.03 -1.98 -12.95
CA VAL A 16 -16.57 -1.01 -11.95
C VAL A 16 -15.51 -1.73 -11.11
N ALA A 17 -14.25 -1.42 -11.38
CA ALA A 17 -13.10 -1.99 -10.67
C ALA A 17 -12.97 -1.34 -9.29
N SER A 18 -13.04 -2.15 -8.22
CA SER A 18 -12.57 -1.74 -6.89
C SER A 18 -11.05 -1.91 -6.85
N ILE A 19 -10.32 -0.81 -6.71
CA ILE A 19 -8.85 -0.81 -6.68
C ILE A 19 -8.40 -1.21 -5.26
N ALA A 20 -7.82 -2.41 -5.13
CA ALA A 20 -6.98 -2.75 -3.99
C ALA A 20 -5.70 -1.91 -4.04
N SER A 21 -5.13 -1.55 -2.89
CA SER A 21 -3.81 -0.92 -2.85
C SER A 21 -2.76 -1.95 -3.29
N PRO A 22 -2.00 -1.69 -4.37
CA PRO A 22 -0.96 -2.62 -4.79
C PRO A 22 0.21 -2.58 -3.80
N GLU A 23 0.86 -3.73 -3.57
CA GLU A 23 2.10 -3.78 -2.78
C GLU A 23 3.26 -3.17 -3.56
N CYS A 24 4.11 -2.43 -2.84
CA CYS A 24 5.22 -1.70 -3.45
C CYS A 24 6.20 -2.60 -4.19
N ARG A 25 6.46 -3.81 -3.67
CA ARG A 25 7.51 -4.72 -4.14
C ARG A 25 7.05 -5.70 -5.23
N PHE A 26 6.02 -5.33 -5.97
CA PHE A 26 5.28 -6.23 -6.86
C PHE A 26 6.07 -6.94 -7.97
N ALA A 27 7.22 -6.42 -8.41
CA ALA A 27 7.85 -6.95 -9.63
C ALA A 27 8.26 -8.41 -9.47
N LYS A 28 8.65 -8.83 -8.25
CA LYS A 28 9.04 -10.21 -7.96
C LYS A 28 7.88 -11.20 -7.99
N ASP A 29 6.63 -10.72 -7.92
CA ASP A 29 5.42 -11.54 -7.99
C ASP A 29 5.00 -11.84 -9.44
N TYR A 30 5.63 -11.16 -10.41
CA TYR A 30 5.37 -11.38 -11.83
C TYR A 30 6.27 -12.48 -12.42
N ASP A 31 5.65 -13.41 -13.15
CA ASP A 31 6.37 -14.41 -13.92
C ASP A 31 6.83 -13.81 -15.27
N GLN A 32 8.13 -13.78 -15.48
CA GLN A 32 8.73 -13.21 -16.69
C GLN A 32 8.25 -13.89 -17.99
N GLN A 33 8.05 -15.21 -18.00
CA GLN A 33 7.62 -15.92 -19.20
C GLN A 33 6.18 -15.57 -19.56
N LYS A 34 5.32 -15.41 -18.55
CA LYS A 34 3.95 -14.95 -18.77
C LYS A 34 3.87 -13.55 -19.36
N LEU A 35 4.80 -12.64 -19.02
CA LEU A 35 4.87 -11.31 -19.66
C LEU A 35 5.09 -11.39 -21.17
N LEU A 36 5.70 -12.48 -21.67
CA LEU A 36 5.95 -12.70 -23.09
C LEU A 36 4.76 -13.38 -23.80
N THR A 37 3.99 -14.19 -23.09
CA THR A 37 2.96 -15.05 -23.70
C THR A 37 1.52 -14.61 -23.44
N ASP A 38 1.26 -13.81 -22.41
CA ASP A 38 -0.07 -13.43 -21.95
C ASP A 38 -0.25 -11.90 -21.94
N ASP A 39 -1.06 -11.39 -22.86
CA ASP A 39 -1.29 -9.96 -23.03
C ASP A 39 -2.06 -9.34 -21.85
N GLN A 40 -2.97 -10.09 -21.22
CA GLN A 40 -3.71 -9.59 -20.05
C GLN A 40 -2.77 -9.49 -18.85
N TYR A 41 -1.88 -10.46 -18.68
CA TYR A 41 -0.87 -10.44 -17.64
C TYR A 41 0.14 -9.30 -17.82
N LEU A 42 0.56 -9.04 -19.06
CA LEU A 42 1.37 -7.88 -19.42
C LEU A 42 0.67 -6.56 -19.07
N GLU A 43 -0.60 -6.38 -19.43
CA GLU A 43 -1.34 -5.15 -19.11
C GLU A 43 -1.50 -4.96 -17.59
N GLN A 44 -1.67 -6.04 -16.83
CA GLN A 44 -1.69 -5.96 -15.35
C GLN A 44 -0.35 -5.45 -14.79
N PHE A 45 0.77 -6.03 -15.24
CA PHE A 45 2.11 -5.62 -14.83
C PHE A 45 2.37 -4.14 -15.13
N LEU A 46 2.00 -3.71 -16.34
CA LEU A 46 2.18 -2.32 -16.75
C LEU A 46 1.26 -1.38 -15.97
N ASN A 47 0.00 -1.75 -15.76
CA ASN A 47 -0.91 -0.93 -14.96
C ASN A 47 -0.43 -0.76 -13.52
N GLN A 48 0.09 -1.83 -12.90
CA GLN A 48 0.69 -1.74 -11.57
C GLN A 48 1.96 -0.91 -11.56
N SER A 49 2.82 -1.05 -12.57
CA SER A 49 3.99 -0.17 -12.74
C SER A 49 3.57 1.30 -12.83
N MET A 50 2.57 1.61 -13.66
CA MET A 50 2.03 2.97 -13.83
C MET A 50 1.46 3.55 -12.53
N HIS A 51 0.79 2.73 -11.72
CA HIS A 51 0.28 3.17 -10.42
C HIS A 51 1.40 3.72 -9.52
N PHE A 52 2.53 3.01 -9.43
CA PHE A 52 3.65 3.47 -8.60
C PHE A 52 4.45 4.60 -9.23
N GLU A 53 4.65 4.58 -10.55
CA GLU A 53 5.27 5.70 -11.27
C GLU A 53 4.46 7.00 -11.12
N ALA A 54 3.13 6.90 -11.06
CA ALA A 54 2.25 8.04 -10.83
C ALA A 54 2.45 8.70 -9.46
N ARG A 55 2.82 7.92 -8.44
CA ARG A 55 3.11 8.48 -7.11
C ARG A 55 4.30 9.44 -7.14
N PHE A 56 5.36 9.12 -7.89
CA PHE A 56 6.47 10.06 -8.09
C PHE A 56 5.95 11.38 -8.67
N VAL A 57 5.20 11.34 -9.77
CA VAL A 57 4.71 12.54 -10.46
C VAL A 57 3.79 13.38 -9.55
N ARG A 58 2.87 12.73 -8.83
CA ARG A 58 1.86 13.42 -8.02
C ARG A 58 2.42 13.96 -6.69
N GLU A 59 3.29 13.20 -6.05
CA GLU A 59 3.74 13.49 -4.68
C GLU A 59 5.06 14.26 -4.64
N LEU A 60 5.96 14.04 -5.60
CA LEU A 60 7.36 14.50 -5.50
C LEU A 60 7.87 15.25 -6.75
N GLY A 61 7.38 14.91 -7.94
CA GLY A 61 8.00 15.29 -9.21
C GLY A 61 7.51 16.62 -9.81
N VAL A 62 6.43 17.20 -9.28
CA VAL A 62 5.81 18.43 -9.82
C VAL A 62 5.54 19.43 -8.71
N ASP A 63 5.93 20.69 -8.91
CA ASP A 63 5.45 21.80 -8.11
C ASP A 63 3.98 22.09 -8.42
N GLN A 64 3.08 21.77 -7.50
CA GLN A 64 1.65 21.91 -7.70
C GLN A 64 1.18 23.37 -7.90
N LYS A 65 2.01 24.35 -7.51
CA LYS A 65 1.72 25.78 -7.65
C LYS A 65 1.96 26.26 -9.08
N SER A 66 3.17 26.09 -9.61
CA SER A 66 3.53 26.49 -10.97
C SER A 66 3.14 25.47 -12.04
N GLY A 67 2.95 24.21 -11.65
CA GLY A 67 2.80 23.08 -12.55
C GLY A 67 4.09 22.67 -13.27
N LEU A 68 5.25 23.24 -12.91
CA LEU A 68 6.55 22.84 -13.43
C LEU A 68 7.02 21.55 -12.75
N THR A 69 7.75 20.74 -13.50
CA THR A 69 8.47 19.59 -12.92
C THR A 69 9.61 20.08 -12.01
N TYR A 70 10.01 19.24 -11.06
CA TYR A 70 11.36 19.20 -10.52
C TYR A 70 12.19 18.20 -11.31
N ASP A 71 13.52 18.28 -11.28
CA ASP A 71 14.38 17.28 -11.91
C ASP A 71 14.20 15.91 -11.23
N GLY A 72 14.14 15.92 -9.90
CA GLY A 72 14.00 14.71 -9.11
C GLY A 72 13.95 14.93 -7.59
N GLN A 73 13.88 13.83 -6.86
CA GLN A 73 13.91 13.77 -5.40
C GLN A 73 14.86 12.66 -4.94
N GLN A 74 15.83 13.02 -4.09
CA GLN A 74 16.71 12.03 -3.47
C GLN A 74 15.95 11.25 -2.40
N LEU A 75 16.32 9.99 -2.21
CA LEU A 75 15.77 9.08 -1.24
C LEU A 75 16.81 8.69 -0.19
N ASP A 76 16.33 8.41 1.01
CA ASP A 76 17.13 7.84 2.08
C ASP A 76 17.60 6.43 1.68
N VAL A 77 18.91 6.18 1.80
CA VAL A 77 19.55 4.95 1.31
C VAL A 77 18.98 3.67 1.93
N LYS A 78 18.34 3.73 3.11
CA LYS A 78 17.81 2.57 3.83
C LYS A 78 16.29 2.49 3.71
N THR A 79 15.59 3.59 3.97
CA THR A 79 14.13 3.61 4.06
C THR A 79 13.44 3.77 2.71
N GLY A 80 14.08 4.44 1.74
CA GLY A 80 13.46 4.79 0.46
C GLY A 80 12.46 5.94 0.53
N LEU A 81 12.40 6.67 1.66
CA LEU A 81 11.61 7.90 1.81
C LEU A 81 12.37 9.11 1.26
N PRO A 82 11.68 10.22 0.92
CA PRO A 82 12.33 11.47 0.52
C PRO A 82 13.40 11.92 1.53
N PHE A 83 14.59 12.21 1.02
CA PHE A 83 15.72 12.69 1.80
C PHE A 83 16.20 14.02 1.23
N GLY A 84 16.33 15.02 2.09
CA GLY A 84 16.73 16.37 1.70
C GLY A 84 15.70 17.10 0.85
N ASP A 85 16.07 18.29 0.40
CA ASP A 85 15.25 19.06 -0.53
C ASP A 85 15.20 18.37 -1.90
N PRO A 86 14.07 18.47 -2.64
CA PRO A 86 14.04 18.02 -4.03
C PRO A 86 15.07 18.79 -4.86
N HIS A 87 15.41 18.26 -6.03
CA HIS A 87 16.16 19.01 -7.02
C HIS A 87 15.26 20.14 -7.55
N LEU A 88 15.36 21.32 -6.92
CA LEU A 88 14.54 22.52 -7.16
C LEU A 88 14.85 23.20 -8.51
N PHE A 89 15.22 22.43 -9.53
CA PHE A 89 15.41 22.90 -10.89
C PHE A 89 14.73 21.98 -11.90
N THR A 90 14.47 22.46 -13.11
CA THR A 90 13.94 21.71 -14.24
C THR A 90 14.53 22.23 -15.55
N ALA A 91 14.25 21.54 -16.65
CA ALA A 91 14.60 21.94 -18.00
C ALA A 91 13.50 21.52 -18.98
N SER A 92 13.53 22.10 -20.19
CA SER A 92 12.59 21.77 -21.27
C SER A 92 12.51 20.27 -21.58
N SER A 93 13.57 19.51 -21.31
CA SER A 93 13.62 18.04 -21.45
C SER A 93 12.59 17.35 -20.54
N LYS A 94 12.62 17.61 -19.22
CA LYS A 94 11.64 17.05 -18.25
C LYS A 94 10.23 17.56 -18.53
N GLU A 95 10.12 18.85 -18.86
CA GLU A 95 8.84 19.45 -19.22
C GLU A 95 8.20 18.78 -20.45
N SER A 96 9.00 18.37 -21.44
CA SER A 96 8.49 17.74 -22.66
C SER A 96 7.74 16.44 -22.40
N ILE A 97 8.28 15.57 -21.53
CA ILE A 97 7.66 14.28 -21.21
C ILE A 97 6.49 14.44 -20.24
N HIS A 98 6.49 15.46 -19.37
CA HIS A 98 5.30 15.81 -18.60
C HIS A 98 4.17 16.30 -19.52
N VAL A 99 4.46 17.20 -20.48
CA VAL A 99 3.47 17.67 -21.45
C VAL A 99 2.94 16.53 -22.32
N ALA A 100 3.80 15.61 -22.76
CA ALA A 100 3.40 14.42 -23.51
C ALA A 100 2.50 13.50 -22.68
N LEU A 101 2.85 13.24 -21.41
CA LEU A 101 2.05 12.45 -20.47
C LEU A 101 0.65 13.06 -20.29
N LEU A 102 0.57 14.37 -20.04
CA LEU A 102 -0.71 15.09 -19.93
C LEU A 102 -1.50 14.99 -21.24
N GLY A 103 -0.83 15.10 -22.39
CA GLY A 103 -1.43 14.84 -23.70
C GLY A 103 -2.04 13.44 -23.80
N LYS A 104 -1.32 12.39 -23.39
CA LYS A 104 -1.83 11.02 -23.37
C LYS A 104 -3.01 10.81 -22.43
N VAL A 105 -3.02 11.49 -21.28
CA VAL A 105 -4.19 11.52 -20.38
C VAL A 105 -5.40 12.10 -21.12
N LEU A 106 -5.24 13.22 -21.82
CA LEU A 106 -6.31 13.88 -22.56
C LEU A 106 -6.80 13.09 -23.79
N GLU A 107 -5.95 12.23 -24.35
CA GLU A 107 -6.35 11.25 -25.39
C GLU A 107 -7.19 10.10 -24.82
N GLY A 108 -7.20 9.91 -23.49
CA GLY A 108 -7.90 8.81 -22.82
C GLY A 108 -7.09 7.51 -22.79
N ASN A 109 -5.75 7.58 -22.83
CA ASN A 109 -4.91 6.39 -22.72
C ASN A 109 -5.13 5.70 -21.35
N PRO A 110 -5.55 4.43 -21.29
CA PRO A 110 -5.89 3.76 -20.03
C PRO A 110 -4.76 3.74 -19.00
N LEU A 111 -3.51 3.56 -19.44
CA LEU A 111 -2.35 3.54 -18.55
C LEU A 111 -2.02 4.95 -18.04
N ALA A 112 -2.15 5.98 -18.88
CA ALA A 112 -1.90 7.37 -18.50
C ALA A 112 -2.91 7.87 -17.45
N LEU A 113 -4.13 7.34 -17.43
CA LEU A 113 -5.17 7.71 -16.44
C LEU A 113 -4.80 7.34 -14.99
N ASN A 114 -3.75 6.54 -14.76
CA ASN A 114 -3.18 6.35 -13.42
C ASN A 114 -2.54 7.63 -12.85
N PHE A 115 -2.08 8.55 -13.70
CA PHE A 115 -1.35 9.76 -13.29
C PHE A 115 -2.29 10.90 -12.99
N TYR A 116 -3.25 11.16 -13.87
CA TYR A 116 -4.19 12.26 -13.78
C TYR A 116 -5.53 11.88 -14.39
N THR A 117 -6.61 12.43 -13.83
CA THR A 117 -7.86 12.55 -14.56
C THR A 117 -7.72 13.58 -15.70
N PRO A 118 -8.57 13.52 -16.75
CA PRO A 118 -8.55 14.53 -17.81
C PRO A 118 -8.71 15.96 -17.28
N GLN A 119 -9.53 16.17 -16.25
CA GLN A 119 -9.72 17.49 -15.64
C GLN A 119 -8.46 17.98 -14.92
N GLU A 120 -7.83 17.13 -14.10
CA GLU A 120 -6.56 17.46 -13.45
C GLU A 120 -5.48 17.80 -14.48
N ALA A 121 -5.44 17.07 -15.60
CA ALA A 121 -4.47 17.32 -16.66
C ALA A 121 -4.69 18.69 -17.33
N LEU A 122 -5.93 19.08 -17.61
CA LEU A 122 -6.25 20.42 -18.14
C LEU A 122 -5.82 21.53 -17.18
N GLU A 123 -6.10 21.38 -15.89
CA GLU A 123 -5.69 22.36 -14.88
C GLU A 123 -4.17 22.45 -14.74
N MET A 124 -3.46 21.32 -14.82
CA MET A 124 -2.00 21.30 -14.82
C MET A 124 -1.42 22.03 -16.03
N LEU A 125 -1.98 21.83 -17.22
CA LEU A 125 -1.58 22.54 -18.43
C LEU A 125 -1.84 24.03 -18.36
N LYS A 126 -2.94 24.47 -17.74
CA LYS A 126 -3.27 25.90 -17.51
C LYS A 126 -2.26 26.57 -16.57
N LYS A 127 -1.86 25.89 -15.49
CA LYS A 127 -0.81 26.38 -14.58
C LYS A 127 0.52 26.51 -15.31
N LYS A 128 0.95 25.43 -15.97
CA LYS A 128 2.23 25.36 -16.69
C LYS A 128 2.38 26.45 -17.75
N ILE A 129 1.39 26.63 -18.63
CA ILE A 129 1.46 27.65 -19.66
C ILE A 129 1.43 29.08 -19.08
N SER A 130 0.71 29.30 -17.98
CA SER A 130 0.74 30.60 -17.27
C SER A 130 2.14 30.90 -16.75
N THR A 131 2.81 29.92 -16.14
CA THR A 131 4.19 30.08 -15.67
C THR A 131 5.17 30.34 -16.83
N TYR A 132 5.02 29.68 -17.97
CA TYR A 132 5.86 29.95 -19.15
C TYR A 132 5.66 31.37 -19.68
N GLU A 133 4.41 31.85 -19.75
CA GLU A 133 4.09 33.21 -20.18
C GLU A 133 4.64 34.26 -19.21
N GLU A 134 4.56 34.02 -17.90
CA GLU A 134 5.15 34.88 -16.88
C GLU A 134 6.68 34.94 -16.98
N PHE A 135 7.32 33.79 -17.17
CA PHE A 135 8.76 33.70 -17.39
C PHE A 135 9.18 34.47 -18.64
N ASP A 136 8.50 34.25 -19.76
CA ASP A 136 8.77 34.91 -21.04
C ASP A 136 8.54 36.43 -20.98
N LYS A 137 7.53 36.89 -20.23
CA LYS A 137 7.30 38.32 -19.98
C LYS A 137 8.44 38.95 -19.17
N LYS A 138 8.99 38.22 -18.20
CA LYS A 138 10.09 38.68 -17.34
C LYS A 138 11.44 38.64 -18.04
N TYR A 139 11.65 37.64 -18.91
CA TYR A 139 12.92 37.38 -19.59
C TYR A 139 12.72 37.18 -21.11
N PRO A 140 12.29 38.24 -21.84
CA PRO A 140 11.96 38.12 -23.25
C PRO A 140 13.16 37.80 -24.16
N GLY A 141 14.39 37.91 -23.65
CA GLY A 141 15.61 37.55 -24.37
C GLY A 141 15.74 36.04 -24.64
N TYR A 142 14.98 35.20 -23.92
CA TYR A 142 14.89 33.78 -24.25
C TYR A 142 13.98 33.49 -25.45
N GLY A 143 13.16 34.45 -25.90
CA GLY A 143 12.38 34.32 -27.13
C GLY A 143 11.35 33.19 -27.15
N GLY A 144 10.78 32.83 -26.00
CA GLY A 144 9.84 31.72 -25.84
C GLY A 144 10.50 30.36 -25.54
N PHE A 145 11.83 30.28 -25.54
CA PHE A 145 12.57 29.10 -25.10
C PHE A 145 12.78 29.13 -23.58
N LEU A 146 13.03 27.98 -22.96
CA LEU A 146 13.34 27.90 -21.53
C LEU A 146 14.80 27.46 -21.33
N PRO A 147 15.57 28.15 -20.47
CA PRO A 147 16.84 27.62 -19.97
C PRO A 147 16.57 26.49 -18.97
N TRP A 148 17.61 26.03 -18.27
CA TRP A 148 17.38 25.34 -17.00
C TRP A 148 16.85 26.36 -15.99
N LEU A 149 15.76 25.99 -15.32
CA LEU A 149 14.97 26.86 -14.46
C LEU A 149 15.05 26.39 -13.03
N ALA A 150 15.30 27.29 -12.09
CA ALA A 150 15.05 27.07 -10.67
C ALA A 150 13.57 27.28 -10.36
N VAL A 151 12.96 26.34 -9.66
CA VAL A 151 11.55 26.37 -9.21
C VAL A 151 11.54 26.73 -7.73
N LYS A 152 11.24 27.99 -7.43
CA LYS A 152 11.27 28.53 -6.06
C LYS A 152 9.88 28.96 -5.59
N PRO A 153 9.61 29.00 -4.27
CA PRO A 153 8.34 29.50 -3.73
C PRO A 153 7.99 30.93 -4.19
N THR A 154 9.01 31.75 -4.44
CA THR A 154 8.94 33.15 -4.88
C THR A 154 8.78 33.33 -6.38
N GLY A 155 8.86 32.25 -7.17
CA GLY A 155 8.70 32.27 -8.62
C GLY A 155 9.76 31.44 -9.35
N VAL A 156 9.76 31.55 -10.67
CA VAL A 156 10.65 30.80 -11.57
C VAL A 156 11.71 31.73 -12.16
N GLU A 157 12.95 31.28 -12.15
CA GLU A 157 14.10 32.00 -12.70
C GLU A 157 15.12 31.04 -13.30
N PRO A 158 16.01 31.46 -14.20
CA PRO A 158 17.08 30.60 -14.68
C PRO A 158 17.98 30.15 -13.53
N THR A 159 18.52 28.94 -13.59
CA THR A 159 19.60 28.53 -12.67
C THR A 159 20.85 29.40 -12.89
N TRP A 160 21.72 29.48 -11.88
CA TRP A 160 22.86 30.41 -11.88
C TRP A 160 23.79 30.21 -13.10
N ASP A 161 24.01 28.96 -13.51
CA ASP A 161 24.83 28.52 -14.64
C ASP A 161 24.16 28.66 -16.02
N TRP A 162 22.85 28.93 -16.04
CA TRP A 162 22.04 29.15 -17.23
C TRP A 162 21.42 30.56 -17.31
N THR A 163 21.81 31.48 -16.42
CA THR A 163 21.28 32.85 -16.35
C THR A 163 21.24 33.59 -17.68
N THR A 164 22.20 33.35 -18.56
CA THR A 164 22.34 33.99 -19.87
C THR A 164 22.55 32.96 -20.98
N ALA A 165 22.12 31.72 -20.78
CA ALA A 165 22.32 30.63 -21.73
C ALA A 165 21.02 29.86 -21.96
N VAL A 166 20.81 29.38 -23.19
CA VAL A 166 19.63 28.59 -23.53
C VAL A 166 20.01 27.40 -24.42
N PRO A 167 19.60 26.16 -24.07
CA PRO A 167 19.92 24.96 -24.85
C PRO A 167 18.90 24.74 -25.96
N SER A 168 19.34 24.37 -27.16
CA SER A 168 18.44 24.02 -28.26
C SER A 168 17.92 22.58 -28.14
N LEU A 169 18.71 21.64 -27.62
CA LEU A 169 18.33 20.23 -27.50
C LEU A 169 17.04 20.04 -26.69
N ASP A 170 17.05 20.49 -25.42
CA ASP A 170 15.92 20.37 -24.51
C ASP A 170 14.66 21.05 -25.05
N ASN A 171 14.83 22.21 -25.68
CA ASN A 171 13.73 22.98 -26.25
C ASN A 171 13.15 22.34 -27.51
N GLY A 172 13.93 21.53 -28.23
CA GLY A 172 13.42 20.74 -29.35
C GLY A 172 12.42 19.70 -28.88
N GLN A 173 12.68 19.07 -27.74
CA GLN A 173 11.77 18.11 -27.12
C GLN A 173 10.47 18.80 -26.68
N LEU A 174 10.57 19.92 -25.95
CA LEU A 174 9.39 20.66 -25.48
C LEU A 174 8.53 21.22 -26.63
N PHE A 175 9.17 21.68 -27.72
CA PHE A 175 8.43 22.16 -28.90
C PHE A 175 7.49 21.09 -29.44
N TRP A 176 7.99 19.87 -29.66
CA TRP A 176 7.16 18.80 -30.24
C TRP A 176 6.12 18.27 -29.26
N ALA A 177 6.41 18.28 -27.95
CA ALA A 177 5.41 18.00 -26.93
C ALA A 177 4.26 19.02 -26.97
N ALA A 178 4.58 20.32 -26.99
CA ALA A 178 3.58 21.39 -27.08
C ALA A 178 2.79 21.34 -28.41
N TYR A 179 3.48 21.06 -29.52
CA TYR A 179 2.87 20.92 -30.84
C TYR A 179 1.85 19.77 -30.87
N GLY A 180 2.25 18.58 -30.41
CA GLY A 180 1.36 17.42 -30.32
C GLY A 180 0.20 17.65 -29.35
N LEU A 181 0.44 18.31 -28.21
CA LEU A 181 -0.60 18.65 -27.24
C LEU A 181 -1.70 19.50 -27.88
N VAL A 182 -1.34 20.51 -28.68
CA VAL A 182 -2.34 21.36 -29.36
C VAL A 182 -3.20 20.53 -30.31
N GLN A 183 -2.65 19.51 -30.97
CA GLN A 183 -3.43 18.58 -31.80
C GLN A 183 -4.41 17.77 -30.94
N VAL A 184 -3.96 17.23 -29.80
CA VAL A 184 -4.82 16.49 -28.86
C VAL A 184 -5.96 17.38 -28.36
N LEU A 185 -5.66 18.61 -27.94
CA LEU A 185 -6.67 19.55 -27.46
C LEU A 185 -7.70 19.87 -28.55
N HIS A 186 -7.26 20.10 -29.80
CA HIS A 186 -8.19 20.30 -30.92
C HIS A 186 -9.08 19.08 -31.17
N ASP A 187 -8.51 17.88 -31.14
CA ASP A 187 -9.22 16.65 -31.53
C ASP A 187 -10.15 16.16 -30.41
N LYS A 188 -9.78 16.34 -29.13
CA LYS A 188 -10.47 15.74 -27.97
C LYS A 188 -11.13 16.76 -27.03
N HIS A 189 -10.62 17.99 -26.97
CA HIS A 189 -11.07 19.04 -26.05
C HIS A 189 -11.30 20.38 -26.75
N PRO A 190 -12.06 20.44 -27.87
CA PRO A 190 -12.18 21.65 -28.71
C PRO A 190 -12.85 22.84 -28.00
N HIS A 191 -13.46 22.61 -26.85
CA HIS A 191 -14.07 23.65 -26.01
C HIS A 191 -13.02 24.46 -25.23
N GLU A 192 -11.81 23.93 -25.01
CA GLU A 192 -10.69 24.59 -24.31
C GLU A 192 -9.97 25.60 -25.23
N ARG A 193 -10.74 26.50 -25.85
CA ARG A 193 -10.29 27.44 -26.90
C ARG A 193 -9.17 28.36 -26.44
N ASP A 194 -9.22 28.84 -25.20
CA ASP A 194 -8.19 29.72 -24.65
C ASP A 194 -6.88 28.96 -24.44
N LEU A 195 -6.94 27.77 -23.84
CA LEU A 195 -5.77 26.93 -23.60
C LEU A 195 -5.08 26.55 -24.91
N ILE A 196 -5.86 26.15 -25.92
CA ILE A 196 -5.37 25.87 -27.28
C ILE A 196 -4.62 27.08 -27.84
N LYS A 197 -5.23 28.27 -27.77
CA LYS A 197 -4.63 29.51 -28.29
C LYS A 197 -3.30 29.83 -27.62
N ARG A 198 -3.21 29.65 -26.30
CA ARG A 198 -2.01 29.95 -25.49
C ARG A 198 -0.85 29.01 -25.80
N TRP A 199 -1.10 27.70 -25.80
CA TRP A 199 -0.08 26.71 -26.20
C TRP A 199 0.34 26.87 -27.67
N ASN A 200 -0.60 27.19 -28.56
CA ASN A 200 -0.30 27.49 -29.95
C ASN A 200 0.59 28.74 -30.09
N ALA A 201 0.32 29.80 -29.32
CA ALA A 201 1.16 30.99 -29.31
C ALA A 201 2.58 30.70 -28.78
N PHE A 202 2.69 29.84 -27.77
CA PHE A 202 3.97 29.46 -27.17
C PHE A 202 4.91 28.78 -28.19
N TYR A 203 4.51 27.67 -28.81
CA TYR A 203 5.41 26.98 -29.75
C TYR A 203 5.64 27.81 -31.03
N ASN A 204 4.67 28.60 -31.49
CA ASN A 204 4.87 29.51 -32.63
C ASN A 204 5.90 30.61 -32.32
N LYS A 205 5.95 31.09 -31.07
CA LYS A 205 6.98 32.06 -30.65
C LYS A 205 8.38 31.44 -30.68
N MET A 206 8.51 30.19 -30.20
CA MET A 206 9.77 29.43 -30.31
C MET A 206 10.21 29.34 -31.78
N ALA A 207 9.33 28.87 -32.67
CA ALA A 207 9.61 28.75 -34.10
C ALA A 207 10.06 30.07 -34.73
N LYS A 208 9.31 31.16 -34.49
CA LYS A 208 9.60 32.51 -35.01
C LYS A 208 11.01 32.99 -34.65
N ASN A 209 11.46 32.73 -33.41
CA ASN A 209 12.71 33.25 -32.88
C ASN A 209 13.91 32.30 -33.09
N SER A 210 13.66 31.04 -33.45
CA SER A 210 14.66 29.98 -33.56
C SER A 210 15.88 30.34 -34.41
N ILE A 211 15.66 30.95 -35.59
CA ILE A 211 16.74 31.33 -36.52
C ILE A 211 17.66 32.38 -35.88
N LYS A 212 17.10 33.45 -35.30
CA LYS A 212 17.91 34.52 -34.71
C LYS A 212 18.75 34.04 -33.52
N ILE A 213 18.17 33.16 -32.70
CA ILE A 213 18.80 32.70 -31.45
C ILE A 213 19.84 31.61 -31.72
N PHE A 214 19.52 30.62 -32.55
CA PHE A 214 20.31 29.38 -32.62
C PHE A 214 21.01 29.14 -33.96
N TYR A 215 20.55 29.74 -35.06
CA TYR A 215 21.17 29.51 -36.35
C TYR A 215 22.48 30.30 -36.50
N GLU A 216 23.49 29.63 -37.03
CA GLU A 216 24.73 30.21 -37.51
C GLU A 216 24.96 29.80 -38.97
N LYS A 217 25.61 30.67 -39.74
CA LYS A 217 25.88 30.43 -41.17
C LYS A 217 26.57 29.07 -41.39
N GLY A 218 26.28 28.46 -42.52
CA GLY A 218 26.87 27.17 -42.91
C GLY A 218 26.13 25.95 -42.37
N GLY A 219 24.85 26.08 -42.03
CA GLY A 219 24.04 24.93 -41.57
C GLY A 219 24.31 24.54 -40.12
N LYS A 220 24.83 25.47 -39.30
CA LYS A 220 25.22 25.22 -37.92
C LYS A 220 24.11 25.67 -36.97
N ILE A 221 23.71 24.81 -36.03
CA ILE A 221 22.72 25.12 -35.00
C ILE A 221 23.44 25.10 -33.66
N ARG A 222 23.51 26.22 -32.95
CA ARG A 222 24.20 26.28 -31.65
C ARG A 222 23.52 25.32 -30.68
N ALA A 223 24.28 24.42 -30.07
CA ALA A 223 23.78 23.53 -29.01
C ALA A 223 23.34 24.35 -27.79
N VAL A 224 24.14 25.37 -27.45
CA VAL A 224 23.81 26.36 -26.42
C VAL A 224 24.07 27.76 -26.96
N SER A 225 23.04 28.60 -26.91
CA SER A 225 23.14 30.02 -27.27
C SER A 225 23.35 30.87 -26.02
N GLN A 226 24.39 31.70 -26.06
CA GLN A 226 24.66 32.76 -25.09
C GLN A 226 23.87 34.02 -25.46
N ILE A 227 23.15 34.56 -24.49
CA ILE A 227 22.28 35.74 -24.59
C ILE A 227 23.03 36.94 -24.00
N GLN A 228 23.02 38.08 -24.69
CA GLN A 228 23.68 39.29 -24.18
C GLN A 228 22.89 39.95 -23.04
N ASP A 229 21.58 40.17 -23.22
CA ASP A 229 20.71 40.75 -22.18
C ASP A 229 19.36 40.03 -22.16
N ILE A 230 19.12 39.19 -21.15
CA ILE A 230 17.89 38.41 -21.02
C ILE A 230 16.62 39.26 -20.87
N ARG A 231 16.73 40.55 -20.54
CA ARG A 231 15.59 41.47 -20.39
C ARG A 231 15.25 42.23 -21.66
N GLN A 232 16.11 42.18 -22.69
CA GLN A 232 15.81 42.79 -23.99
C GLN A 232 15.03 41.81 -24.88
N PRO A 233 14.04 42.29 -25.65
CA PRO A 233 13.35 41.45 -26.62
C PRO A 233 14.31 40.94 -27.70
N VAL A 234 13.94 39.81 -28.32
CA VAL A 234 14.78 39.09 -29.28
C VAL A 234 15.33 40.00 -30.38
N GLU A 235 14.54 40.95 -30.88
CA GLU A 235 14.91 41.90 -31.94
C GLU A 235 16.06 42.84 -31.54
N LYS A 236 16.17 43.20 -30.26
CA LYS A 236 17.20 44.11 -29.72
C LYS A 236 18.38 43.38 -29.06
N ASN A 237 18.39 42.05 -29.11
CA ASN A 237 19.40 41.22 -28.46
C ASN A 237 20.43 40.68 -29.47
N THR A 238 21.58 40.25 -28.94
CA THR A 238 22.58 39.49 -29.70
C THR A 238 22.77 38.10 -29.09
N TYR A 239 23.06 37.14 -29.97
CA TYR A 239 23.22 35.73 -29.60
C TYR A 239 24.50 35.20 -30.21
N LYS A 240 25.28 34.48 -29.41
CA LYS A 240 26.52 33.82 -29.85
C LYS A 240 26.60 32.41 -29.27
N LEU A 241 27.58 31.64 -29.71
CA LEU A 241 27.89 30.36 -29.08
C LEU A 241 28.38 30.60 -27.63
N LYS A 242 27.98 29.76 -26.68
CA LYS A 242 28.44 29.87 -25.28
C LYS A 242 29.94 29.52 -25.19
N ASP A 243 30.73 30.45 -24.67
CA ASP A 243 32.19 30.28 -24.50
C ASP A 243 32.49 29.17 -23.47
N GLY A 244 33.55 28.39 -23.70
CA GLY A 244 33.99 27.32 -22.77
C GLY A 244 33.16 26.04 -22.79
N SER A 245 32.20 25.92 -23.72
CA SER A 245 31.41 24.71 -23.91
C SER A 245 32.28 23.59 -24.49
N VAL A 246 32.38 22.44 -23.82
CA VAL A 246 32.99 21.21 -24.35
C VAL A 246 31.86 20.28 -24.80
N CYS A 247 31.48 20.34 -26.07
CA CYS A 247 30.31 19.60 -26.59
C CYS A 247 30.69 18.35 -27.39
N ASP A 248 31.89 18.33 -27.98
CA ASP A 248 32.52 17.13 -28.52
C ASP A 248 34.06 17.20 -28.41
N PHE A 249 34.75 16.12 -28.82
CA PHE A 249 36.22 16.00 -28.77
C PHE A 249 36.96 17.09 -29.58
N ASN A 250 36.29 17.75 -30.51
CA ASN A 250 36.82 18.85 -31.31
C ASN A 250 36.34 20.23 -30.82
N ASN A 251 35.72 20.31 -29.64
CA ASN A 251 35.02 21.50 -29.12
C ASN A 251 33.97 22.06 -30.09
N ASN A 252 33.33 21.20 -30.89
CA ASN A 252 32.31 21.58 -31.85
C ASN A 252 30.92 21.53 -31.16
N CYS A 253 30.39 22.72 -30.89
CA CYS A 253 29.23 22.95 -30.02
C CYS A 253 27.93 23.22 -30.79
N TYR A 254 27.66 22.36 -31.75
CA TYR A 254 26.49 22.47 -32.62
C TYR A 254 25.66 21.19 -32.59
N LEU A 255 24.35 21.30 -32.82
CA LEU A 255 23.44 20.16 -32.97
C LEU A 255 23.55 19.52 -34.36
N ASP A 256 24.67 18.88 -34.62
CA ASP A 256 25.03 18.27 -35.90
C ASP A 256 24.96 16.72 -35.90
N ASP A 257 24.43 16.11 -34.86
CA ASP A 257 24.30 14.64 -34.72
C ASP A 257 22.85 14.14 -34.85
N PRO A 258 22.63 12.83 -35.07
CA PRO A 258 21.29 12.26 -35.25
C PRO A 258 20.60 11.84 -33.95
N TYR A 259 20.90 12.46 -32.80
CA TYR A 259 20.29 12.08 -31.51
C TYR A 259 19.10 13.02 -31.17
N GLU A 260 18.93 13.43 -29.92
CA GLU A 260 17.78 14.21 -29.45
C GLU A 260 17.71 15.60 -30.10
N GLY A 261 18.87 16.23 -30.32
CA GLY A 261 18.96 17.57 -30.92
C GLY A 261 18.39 17.67 -32.34
N GLU A 262 18.19 16.53 -33.03
CA GLU A 262 17.54 16.48 -34.33
C GLU A 262 16.08 16.93 -34.29
N LEU A 263 15.41 16.81 -33.14
CA LEU A 263 14.07 17.37 -32.91
C LEU A 263 14.06 18.87 -33.16
N PHE A 264 15.05 19.60 -32.64
CA PHE A 264 15.18 21.05 -32.85
C PHE A 264 15.49 21.39 -34.30
N ALA A 265 16.32 20.56 -34.96
CA ALA A 265 16.63 20.74 -36.38
C ALA A 265 15.38 20.63 -37.26
N PHE A 266 14.47 19.69 -36.98
CA PHE A 266 13.20 19.58 -37.70
C PHE A 266 12.22 20.71 -37.37
N MET A 267 12.18 21.17 -36.12
CA MET A 267 11.40 22.37 -35.76
C MET A 267 11.84 23.56 -36.62
N MET A 268 13.13 23.84 -36.68
CA MET A 268 13.66 24.91 -37.54
C MET A 268 13.36 24.62 -39.01
N TYR A 269 13.57 23.38 -39.47
CA TYR A 269 13.34 23.01 -40.87
C TYR A 269 11.91 23.33 -41.32
N PHE A 270 10.89 23.01 -40.52
CA PHE A 270 9.50 23.28 -40.92
C PHE A 270 9.04 24.70 -40.60
N PHE A 271 9.43 25.24 -39.44
CA PHE A 271 8.81 26.45 -38.88
C PHE A 271 9.76 27.63 -38.72
N GLY A 272 11.05 27.45 -38.98
CA GLY A 272 12.04 28.52 -38.94
C GLY A 272 11.98 29.42 -40.18
N HIS A 273 12.06 30.73 -39.98
CA HIS A 273 12.07 31.73 -41.06
C HIS A 273 13.47 31.90 -41.68
N PHE A 274 13.92 30.91 -42.47
CA PHE A 274 15.18 31.00 -43.21
C PHE A 274 15.12 32.07 -44.31
N GLN A 275 16.26 32.72 -44.57
CA GLN A 275 16.39 33.68 -45.67
C GLN A 275 16.46 32.99 -47.04
N SER A 276 16.91 31.73 -47.10
CA SER A 276 16.92 30.93 -48.33
C SER A 276 16.75 29.43 -48.07
N THR A 277 16.19 28.71 -49.05
CA THR A 277 16.09 27.23 -49.02
C THR A 277 17.46 26.56 -48.99
N GLN A 278 18.50 27.20 -49.51
CA GLN A 278 19.86 26.67 -49.53
C GLN A 278 20.45 26.54 -48.12
N GLU A 279 20.20 27.51 -47.24
CA GLU A 279 20.63 27.48 -45.84
C GLU A 279 19.95 26.35 -45.07
N LYS A 280 18.64 26.19 -45.28
CA LYS A 280 17.83 25.10 -44.72
C LYS A 280 18.33 23.72 -45.13
N GLU A 281 18.78 23.55 -46.37
CA GLU A 281 19.37 22.29 -46.85
C GLU A 281 20.83 22.07 -46.38
N GLN A 282 21.56 23.15 -46.09
CA GLN A 282 22.93 23.06 -45.58
C GLN A 282 22.99 22.40 -44.20
N MET A 283 21.97 22.61 -43.35
CA MET A 283 21.84 21.93 -42.04
C MET A 283 21.93 20.41 -42.19
N TRP A 284 21.20 19.83 -43.14
CA TRP A 284 21.19 18.38 -43.36
C TRP A 284 22.52 17.85 -43.90
N LYS A 285 23.26 18.66 -44.68
CA LYS A 285 24.61 18.28 -45.10
C LYS A 285 25.57 18.16 -43.91
N THR A 286 25.49 19.10 -42.97
CA THR A 286 26.30 19.06 -41.73
C THR A 286 25.91 17.85 -40.88
N LYS A 287 24.60 17.61 -40.68
CA LYS A 287 24.11 16.48 -39.87
C LYS A 287 24.47 15.11 -40.43
N ARG A 288 24.44 14.96 -41.76
CA ARG A 288 24.77 13.69 -42.44
C ARG A 288 26.17 13.18 -42.09
N LEU A 289 27.12 14.04 -41.75
CA LEU A 289 28.50 13.64 -41.44
C LEU A 289 28.60 12.78 -40.16
N LYS A 290 27.71 13.01 -39.18
CA LYS A 290 27.63 12.25 -37.92
C LYS A 290 26.56 11.16 -37.96
N LEU A 291 25.79 11.05 -39.04
CA LEU A 291 24.91 9.91 -39.29
C LEU A 291 25.72 8.78 -39.92
N GLN A 292 26.34 7.94 -39.08
CA GLN A 292 27.19 6.84 -39.57
C GLN A 292 26.63 5.47 -39.22
N LYS A 293 26.88 4.53 -40.12
CA LYS A 293 26.65 3.12 -39.87
C LYS A 293 27.80 2.50 -39.09
N VAL A 294 27.48 1.51 -38.26
CA VAL A 294 28.42 0.61 -37.62
C VAL A 294 27.75 -0.76 -37.47
N ASP A 295 28.53 -1.83 -37.63
CA ASP A 295 28.03 -3.19 -37.48
C ASP A 295 28.48 -3.74 -36.13
N TYR A 296 27.53 -4.31 -35.38
CA TYR A 296 27.77 -5.02 -34.12
C TYR A 296 27.75 -6.52 -34.36
N LEU A 297 28.82 -7.21 -33.96
CA LEU A 297 28.91 -8.67 -34.10
C LEU A 297 28.20 -9.35 -32.91
N VAL A 298 27.13 -10.08 -33.19
CA VAL A 298 26.53 -11.00 -32.23
C VAL A 298 27.36 -12.28 -32.20
N LYS A 299 28.28 -12.41 -31.22
CA LYS A 299 29.25 -13.51 -31.17
C LYS A 299 28.58 -14.88 -31.08
N GLU A 300 27.47 -14.97 -30.34
CA GLU A 300 26.70 -16.23 -30.16
C GLU A 300 26.15 -16.76 -31.48
N LEU A 301 25.75 -15.86 -32.40
CA LEU A 301 25.12 -16.22 -33.67
C LEU A 301 26.08 -16.09 -34.87
N ASN A 302 27.27 -15.51 -34.66
CA ASN A 302 28.22 -15.13 -35.69
C ASN A 302 27.57 -14.32 -36.84
N GLN A 303 26.71 -13.37 -36.47
CA GLN A 303 25.99 -12.50 -37.40
C GLN A 303 26.11 -11.04 -36.98
N ASN A 304 26.16 -10.15 -37.97
CA ASN A 304 26.23 -8.71 -37.72
C ASN A 304 24.83 -8.10 -37.66
N ILE A 305 24.68 -7.09 -36.80
CA ILE A 305 23.54 -6.18 -36.79
C ILE A 305 24.03 -4.79 -37.18
N THR A 306 23.49 -4.24 -38.26
CA THR A 306 23.79 -2.86 -38.67
C THR A 306 22.95 -1.88 -37.84
N VAL A 307 23.61 -0.91 -37.20
CA VAL A 307 22.95 0.12 -36.38
C VAL A 307 23.47 1.52 -36.70
N GLN A 308 22.71 2.53 -36.27
CA GLN A 308 23.20 3.91 -36.22
C GLN A 308 24.26 4.01 -35.13
N LYS A 309 25.46 4.47 -35.47
CA LYS A 309 26.52 4.72 -34.49
C LYS A 309 26.04 5.74 -33.46
N GLY A 310 26.14 5.39 -32.18
CA GLY A 310 25.72 6.22 -31.05
C GLY A 310 26.82 7.14 -30.56
N TRP A 311 26.48 8.13 -29.74
CA TRP A 311 27.50 8.96 -29.06
C TRP A 311 28.25 8.09 -28.06
N TRP A 312 27.52 7.58 -27.07
CA TRP A 312 27.90 6.44 -26.24
C TRP A 312 27.07 5.20 -26.57
N PHE A 313 26.10 5.32 -27.48
CA PHE A 313 25.02 4.35 -27.65
C PHE A 313 24.23 4.21 -26.35
N SER A 314 24.08 5.31 -25.61
CA SER A 314 23.24 5.39 -24.42
C SER A 314 21.78 5.35 -24.82
N ALA A 315 20.88 4.80 -24.00
CA ALA A 315 19.46 4.68 -24.41
C ALA A 315 18.82 6.05 -24.68
N HIS A 316 19.14 7.08 -23.88
CA HIS A 316 18.58 8.43 -24.05
C HIS A 316 18.70 8.99 -25.49
N GLU A 317 19.72 8.58 -26.25
CA GLU A 317 19.97 9.03 -27.63
C GLU A 317 18.82 8.67 -28.61
N THR A 318 17.90 7.76 -28.22
CA THR A 318 16.70 7.41 -29.00
C THR A 318 15.46 8.24 -28.64
N TRP A 319 15.59 9.30 -27.82
CA TRP A 319 14.44 10.14 -27.39
C TRP A 319 13.61 10.68 -28.56
N LYS A 320 14.24 10.98 -29.70
CA LYS A 320 13.56 11.55 -30.87
C LYS A 320 12.41 10.70 -31.40
N TYR A 321 12.48 9.38 -31.18
CA TYR A 321 11.43 8.44 -31.60
C TYR A 321 10.15 8.58 -30.76
N LEU A 322 10.23 9.17 -29.56
CA LEU A 322 9.05 9.48 -28.75
C LEU A 322 8.21 10.60 -29.38
N PHE A 323 8.80 11.53 -30.14
CA PHE A 323 8.11 12.77 -30.54
C PHE A 323 7.90 12.92 -32.04
N LEU A 324 8.76 12.35 -32.88
CA LEU A 324 8.62 12.41 -34.34
C LEU A 324 8.41 11.02 -34.93
N PRO A 325 7.63 10.89 -36.03
CA PRO A 325 7.21 9.59 -36.57
C PRO A 325 8.31 8.87 -37.36
N TYR A 326 9.53 8.81 -36.82
CA TYR A 326 10.65 8.06 -37.39
C TYR A 326 10.35 6.56 -37.51
N ILE A 327 9.57 6.01 -36.58
CA ILE A 327 9.18 4.59 -36.59
C ILE A 327 8.22 4.25 -37.76
N ASN A 328 7.63 5.26 -38.40
CA ASN A 328 6.78 5.08 -39.58
C ASN A 328 7.57 5.06 -40.90
N ILE A 329 8.90 5.03 -40.85
CA ILE A 329 9.79 5.06 -42.01
C ILE A 329 10.70 3.85 -41.92
N ASP A 330 10.67 2.98 -42.94
CA ASP A 330 11.29 1.65 -42.91
C ASP A 330 12.75 1.69 -42.43
N VAL A 331 13.60 2.52 -43.04
CA VAL A 331 15.03 2.58 -42.70
C VAL A 331 15.28 2.96 -41.24
N THR A 332 14.52 3.89 -40.65
CA THR A 332 14.71 4.31 -39.26
C THR A 332 14.00 3.39 -38.26
N ARG A 333 12.88 2.77 -38.64
CA ARG A 333 12.25 1.70 -37.86
C ARG A 333 13.19 0.52 -37.71
N ASP A 334 13.79 0.08 -38.81
CA ASP A 334 14.70 -1.06 -38.83
C ASP A 334 15.97 -0.77 -38.01
N LEU A 335 16.50 0.46 -38.10
CA LEU A 335 17.64 0.89 -37.27
C LEU A 335 17.30 1.02 -35.78
N LEU A 336 16.09 1.46 -35.42
CA LEU A 336 15.63 1.45 -34.02
C LEU A 336 15.57 0.01 -33.51
N ILE A 337 14.85 -0.86 -34.22
CA ILE A 337 14.72 -2.28 -33.85
C ILE A 337 16.08 -2.95 -33.73
N ASN A 338 16.96 -2.76 -34.70
CA ASN A 338 18.32 -3.29 -34.66
C ASN A 338 19.14 -2.70 -33.50
N GLY A 339 18.97 -1.42 -33.18
CA GLY A 339 19.61 -0.80 -32.03
C GLY A 339 19.23 -1.48 -30.72
N GLU A 340 17.94 -1.75 -30.53
CA GLU A 340 17.43 -2.42 -29.35
C GLU A 340 17.79 -3.92 -29.31
N LYS A 341 17.92 -4.58 -30.47
CA LYS A 341 18.56 -5.92 -30.54
C LYS A 341 20.01 -5.86 -30.08
N VAL A 342 20.79 -4.87 -30.52
CA VAL A 342 22.18 -4.71 -30.05
C VAL A 342 22.22 -4.48 -28.54
N ARG A 343 21.34 -3.67 -27.95
CA ARG A 343 21.29 -3.49 -26.49
C ARG A 343 21.02 -4.78 -25.73
N THR A 344 20.03 -5.54 -26.17
CA THR A 344 19.68 -6.81 -25.52
C THR A 344 20.77 -7.87 -25.71
N TRP A 345 21.36 -7.97 -26.91
CA TRP A 345 22.46 -8.90 -27.19
C TRP A 345 23.78 -8.53 -26.52
N ASP A 346 24.07 -7.24 -26.37
CA ASP A 346 25.20 -6.75 -25.59
C ASP A 346 25.05 -7.12 -24.11
N ALA A 347 23.85 -6.95 -23.55
CA ALA A 347 23.58 -7.38 -22.18
C ALA A 347 23.77 -8.89 -22.02
N ARG A 348 23.20 -9.70 -22.93
CA ARG A 348 23.33 -11.16 -22.90
C ARG A 348 24.78 -11.65 -23.04
N GLN A 349 25.52 -11.18 -24.04
CA GLN A 349 26.88 -11.65 -24.29
C GLN A 349 27.88 -11.23 -23.21
N ASN A 350 27.59 -10.16 -22.48
CA ASN A 350 28.42 -9.68 -21.37
C ASN A 350 27.87 -10.08 -19.99
N ASN A 351 26.86 -10.96 -19.93
CA ASN A 351 26.22 -11.43 -18.68
C ASN A 351 25.71 -10.29 -17.78
N LEU A 352 25.08 -9.29 -18.39
CA LEU A 352 24.58 -8.11 -17.69
C LEU A 352 23.09 -8.28 -17.34
N PRO A 353 22.69 -7.99 -16.09
CA PRO A 353 21.30 -8.11 -15.65
C PRO A 353 20.40 -6.94 -16.08
N GLY A 354 20.93 -6.01 -16.88
CA GLY A 354 20.21 -4.84 -17.36
C GLY A 354 20.99 -4.12 -18.46
N MET A 355 20.47 -3.00 -18.91
CA MET A 355 21.06 -2.20 -20.00
C MET A 355 21.44 -0.79 -19.51
N PHE A 356 22.20 -0.08 -20.33
CA PHE A 356 22.86 1.17 -19.95
C PHE A 356 22.25 2.39 -20.60
N ALA A 357 22.23 3.47 -19.82
CA ALA A 357 21.94 4.80 -20.28
C ALA A 357 22.53 5.84 -19.30
N SER A 358 22.66 7.09 -19.72
CA SER A 358 23.25 8.20 -18.94
C SER A 358 22.48 8.40 -17.63
N ILE A 359 23.13 8.38 -16.47
CA ILE A 359 22.36 8.22 -15.22
C ILE A 359 23.07 8.82 -14.01
N ASN A 360 22.31 9.12 -12.95
CA ASN A 360 22.87 9.49 -11.67
C ASN A 360 23.52 8.29 -10.96
N GLY A 361 24.55 8.60 -10.18
CA GLY A 361 25.42 7.64 -9.51
C GLY A 361 24.81 7.02 -8.27
N ASN A 362 25.43 5.93 -7.81
CA ASN A 362 25.10 5.24 -6.58
C ASN A 362 25.77 5.86 -5.35
N ILE A 363 25.09 5.79 -4.21
CA ILE A 363 25.64 6.19 -2.90
C ILE A 363 25.33 5.11 -1.85
N SER A 364 26.24 4.94 -0.89
CA SER A 364 26.08 3.98 0.21
C SER A 364 25.63 4.62 1.53
N LYS A 365 25.51 5.95 1.54
CA LYS A 365 25.13 6.77 2.70
C LYS A 365 24.49 8.07 2.23
N ASN A 366 23.57 8.60 3.01
CA ASN A 366 22.91 9.86 2.70
C ASN A 366 23.93 11.00 2.60
N THR A 367 23.85 11.74 1.50
CA THR A 367 24.77 12.83 1.16
C THR A 367 24.15 13.67 0.05
N ASP A 368 24.38 14.98 0.08
CA ASP A 368 23.86 15.92 -0.94
C ASP A 368 24.70 15.89 -2.23
N GLN A 369 25.78 15.09 -2.27
CA GLN A 369 26.66 14.95 -3.43
C GLN A 369 26.35 13.67 -4.19
N MET A 370 25.76 13.80 -5.38
CA MET A 370 25.56 12.71 -6.32
C MET A 370 26.32 12.98 -7.62
N GLN A 371 27.11 12.00 -8.06
CA GLN A 371 27.82 12.09 -9.32
C GLN A 371 26.88 11.74 -10.48
N TYR A 372 26.94 12.45 -11.59
CA TYR A 372 26.25 12.09 -12.83
C TYR A 372 27.20 11.38 -13.80
N TYR A 373 26.76 10.29 -14.42
CA TYR A 373 27.52 9.50 -15.39
C TYR A 373 26.90 9.62 -16.79
N SER A 374 27.41 10.53 -17.61
CA SER A 374 26.95 10.67 -19.01
C SER A 374 27.38 9.51 -19.90
N ALA A 375 28.63 9.03 -19.75
CA ALA A 375 29.25 8.10 -20.69
C ALA A 375 28.91 6.63 -20.38
N CYS A 376 27.62 6.27 -20.48
CA CYS A 376 27.08 4.93 -20.26
C CYS A 376 26.47 4.36 -21.56
N GLY A 377 26.87 3.18 -22.01
CA GLY A 377 26.37 2.60 -23.26
C GLY A 377 27.23 1.44 -23.79
N ILE A 378 27.39 1.35 -25.11
CA ILE A 378 28.02 0.21 -25.79
C ILE A 378 29.20 0.69 -26.64
N GLN A 379 30.41 0.31 -26.22
CA GLN A 379 31.65 0.86 -26.78
C GLN A 379 31.83 0.51 -28.26
N GLU A 380 31.44 -0.69 -28.67
CA GLU A 380 31.62 -1.24 -30.01
C GLU A 380 30.88 -0.44 -31.09
N VAL A 381 29.81 0.26 -30.71
CA VAL A 381 28.93 1.02 -31.60
C VAL A 381 28.86 2.51 -31.20
N ALA A 382 29.79 2.97 -30.37
CA ALA A 382 29.87 4.35 -29.90
C ALA A 382 30.95 5.17 -30.61
N TYR A 383 30.75 6.48 -30.71
CA TYR A 383 31.77 7.44 -31.11
C TYR A 383 32.74 7.75 -29.98
N GLN A 384 32.21 7.97 -28.79
CA GLN A 384 32.97 8.35 -27.60
C GLN A 384 33.30 7.15 -26.75
N THR A 385 34.33 7.31 -25.92
CA THR A 385 34.69 6.33 -24.91
C THR A 385 33.54 6.21 -23.90
N VAL A 386 33.03 4.99 -23.74
CA VAL A 386 32.10 4.63 -22.67
C VAL A 386 32.91 4.45 -21.39
N GLN A 387 32.53 5.15 -20.32
CA GLN A 387 33.29 5.21 -19.07
C GLN A 387 32.65 4.39 -17.94
N ASN A 388 31.32 4.24 -17.93
CA ASN A 388 30.61 3.50 -16.90
C ASN A 388 29.74 2.40 -17.55
N ARG A 389 29.99 1.15 -17.12
CA ARG A 389 29.19 -0.04 -17.45
C ARG A 389 28.86 -0.85 -16.19
N GLN A 390 28.69 -0.16 -15.07
CA GLN A 390 28.39 -0.76 -13.77
C GLN A 390 26.97 -0.43 -13.29
N LEU A 391 26.38 0.68 -13.73
CA LEU A 391 25.02 1.08 -13.36
C LEU A 391 24.04 0.74 -14.48
N ILE A 392 23.17 -0.22 -14.22
CA ILE A 392 22.01 -0.51 -15.08
C ILE A 392 20.83 0.33 -14.62
N THR A 393 19.93 0.65 -15.54
CA THR A 393 18.78 1.49 -15.23
C THR A 393 17.54 1.04 -15.98
N PRO A 394 16.36 0.96 -15.32
CA PRO A 394 15.11 0.58 -15.98
C PRO A 394 14.79 1.40 -17.23
N TYR A 395 15.18 2.68 -17.25
CA TYR A 395 14.90 3.59 -18.36
C TYR A 395 15.63 3.26 -19.66
N SER A 396 16.66 2.43 -19.58
CA SER A 396 17.32 1.90 -20.77
C SER A 396 16.39 1.10 -21.70
N THR A 397 15.19 0.72 -21.22
CA THR A 397 14.15 0.02 -21.99
C THR A 397 13.26 0.94 -22.82
N MET A 398 13.42 2.27 -22.77
CA MET A 398 12.48 3.18 -23.45
C MET A 398 12.40 2.97 -24.98
N GLY A 399 13.54 2.74 -25.65
CA GLY A 399 13.56 2.46 -27.09
C GLY A 399 12.92 1.11 -27.38
N LEU A 400 13.21 0.11 -26.53
CA LEU A 400 12.68 -1.22 -26.61
C LEU A 400 11.16 -1.25 -26.44
N PHE A 401 10.54 -0.41 -25.61
CA PHE A 401 9.07 -0.31 -25.52
C PHE A 401 8.42 0.16 -26.83
N LEU A 402 9.12 0.96 -27.63
CA LEU A 402 8.65 1.35 -28.97
C LEU A 402 8.89 0.26 -30.03
N ALA A 403 9.86 -0.62 -29.80
CA ALA A 403 10.23 -1.69 -30.74
C ALA A 403 9.48 -3.01 -30.48
N ASP A 404 9.42 -3.47 -29.23
CA ASP A 404 8.74 -4.68 -28.77
C ASP A 404 8.36 -4.56 -27.28
N LYS A 405 7.08 -4.32 -27.02
CA LYS A 405 6.51 -4.10 -25.67
C LYS A 405 6.73 -5.28 -24.72
N LYS A 406 6.73 -6.52 -25.22
CA LYS A 406 6.85 -7.75 -24.41
C LYS A 406 8.29 -7.97 -23.96
N VAL A 407 9.23 -7.86 -24.89
CA VAL A 407 10.65 -7.94 -24.58
C VAL A 407 11.07 -6.78 -23.67
N ALA A 408 10.55 -5.57 -23.90
CA ALA A 408 10.77 -4.42 -23.03
C ALA A 408 10.30 -4.68 -21.60
N ALA A 409 9.08 -5.19 -21.43
CA ALA A 409 8.54 -5.52 -20.12
C ALA A 409 9.37 -6.59 -19.40
N ALA A 410 9.90 -7.59 -20.11
CA ALA A 410 10.77 -8.61 -19.52
C ALA A 410 12.09 -8.03 -18.98
N TRP A 411 12.73 -7.11 -19.72
CA TRP A 411 13.94 -6.41 -19.26
C TRP A 411 13.66 -5.41 -18.13
N TYR A 412 12.56 -4.67 -18.23
CA TYR A 412 12.11 -3.73 -17.19
C TYR A 412 11.82 -4.49 -15.89
N HIS A 413 11.05 -5.58 -15.96
CA HIS A 413 10.80 -6.52 -14.86
C HIS A 413 12.10 -7.04 -14.22
N ASN A 414 13.07 -7.46 -15.02
CA ASN A 414 14.34 -7.99 -14.52
C ASN A 414 15.09 -6.96 -13.67
N MET A 415 15.15 -5.71 -14.14
CA MET A 415 15.80 -4.62 -13.43
C MET A 415 15.01 -4.18 -12.19
N LEU A 416 13.68 -4.08 -12.28
CA LEU A 416 12.83 -3.77 -11.13
C LEU A 416 12.96 -4.83 -10.03
N SER A 417 13.07 -6.11 -10.39
CA SER A 417 13.21 -7.21 -9.44
C SER A 417 14.55 -7.22 -8.67
N SER A 418 15.54 -6.43 -9.11
CA SER A 418 16.82 -6.26 -8.43
C SER A 418 16.63 -5.71 -7.01
N PRO A 419 17.50 -6.02 -6.03
CA PRO A 419 17.39 -5.47 -4.69
C PRO A 419 17.35 -3.93 -4.68
N ALA A 420 16.38 -3.36 -3.99
CA ALA A 420 16.05 -1.94 -4.00
C ALA A 420 15.79 -1.36 -5.42
N GLY A 421 15.37 -2.20 -6.38
CA GLY A 421 14.97 -1.79 -7.73
C GLY A 421 13.58 -1.13 -7.80
N GLN A 422 12.81 -1.21 -6.70
CA GLN A 422 11.52 -0.54 -6.52
C GLN A 422 11.52 0.29 -5.25
N THR A 423 10.77 1.39 -5.28
CA THR A 423 10.52 2.33 -4.20
C THR A 423 9.01 2.55 -4.06
N ALA A 424 8.57 3.19 -2.98
CA ALA A 424 7.17 3.61 -2.81
C ALA A 424 6.65 4.52 -3.96
N TYR A 425 7.54 4.99 -4.82
CA TYR A 425 7.31 5.90 -5.94
C TYR A 425 7.68 5.28 -7.31
N GLY A 426 7.70 3.94 -7.40
CA GLY A 426 8.00 3.19 -8.63
C GLY A 426 9.46 2.77 -8.73
N SER A 427 9.96 2.64 -9.95
CA SER A 427 11.34 2.20 -10.20
C SER A 427 12.38 3.15 -9.61
N THR A 428 13.44 2.58 -9.07
CA THR A 428 14.64 3.31 -8.61
C THR A 428 15.45 3.79 -9.82
N GLU A 429 16.18 4.91 -9.68
CA GLU A 429 17.01 5.53 -10.73
C GLU A 429 17.96 4.53 -11.42
N ALA A 430 18.77 3.80 -10.64
CA ALA A 430 19.75 2.84 -11.15
C ALA A 430 20.18 1.83 -10.09
N THR A 431 20.70 0.69 -10.54
CA THR A 431 21.26 -0.36 -9.68
C THR A 431 22.63 -0.78 -10.20
N LEU A 432 23.59 -1.04 -9.31
CA LEU A 432 24.84 -1.67 -9.72
C LEU A 432 24.60 -3.08 -10.23
N ILE A 433 25.33 -3.52 -11.25
CA ILE A 433 25.20 -4.87 -11.82
C ILE A 433 25.41 -6.00 -10.79
N ASP A 434 26.15 -5.75 -9.72
CA ASP A 434 26.39 -6.69 -8.62
C ASP A 434 25.35 -6.60 -7.49
N GLY A 435 24.45 -5.61 -7.54
CA GLY A 435 23.42 -5.37 -6.55
C GLY A 435 23.91 -4.80 -5.22
N SER A 436 25.17 -4.38 -5.11
CA SER A 436 25.73 -3.87 -3.85
C SER A 436 25.20 -2.49 -3.48
N GLN A 437 24.85 -1.66 -4.47
CA GLN A 437 24.32 -0.31 -4.28
C GLN A 437 23.30 0.06 -5.35
N VAL A 438 22.47 1.06 -5.04
CA VAL A 438 21.56 1.72 -5.98
C VAL A 438 21.87 3.21 -6.02
N SER A 439 21.34 3.89 -7.03
CA SER A 439 21.16 5.34 -7.00
C SER A 439 19.81 5.62 -6.32
N PRO A 440 19.77 6.03 -5.04
CA PRO A 440 18.53 6.30 -4.31
C PRO A 440 18.02 7.69 -4.72
N LEU A 441 17.67 7.83 -5.99
CA LEU A 441 17.13 9.04 -6.59
C LEU A 441 15.90 8.66 -7.40
N LEU A 442 15.04 9.64 -7.64
CA LEU A 442 13.93 9.55 -8.58
C LEU A 442 14.06 10.74 -9.52
N THR A 443 14.19 10.52 -10.83
CA THR A 443 14.20 11.61 -11.82
C THR A 443 13.16 11.40 -12.91
N TRP A 444 12.77 12.48 -13.58
CA TRP A 444 11.91 12.38 -14.76
C TRP A 444 12.54 11.59 -15.89
N ASP A 445 13.84 11.76 -16.09
CA ASP A 445 14.60 11.09 -17.16
C ASP A 445 14.61 9.58 -16.98
N SER A 446 14.89 9.08 -15.77
CA SER A 446 14.98 7.64 -15.50
C SER A 446 13.61 6.94 -15.35
N LYS A 447 12.54 7.72 -15.15
CA LYS A 447 11.21 7.17 -14.84
C LYS A 447 10.23 7.44 -15.97
N ILE A 448 9.93 8.71 -16.17
CA ILE A 448 8.78 9.14 -16.98
C ILE A 448 9.08 9.07 -18.47
N THR A 449 10.35 9.08 -18.87
CA THR A 449 10.72 8.77 -20.25
C THR A 449 10.25 7.37 -20.67
N THR A 450 10.47 6.38 -19.79
CA THR A 450 10.00 5.00 -19.98
C THR A 450 8.49 4.93 -19.99
N VAL A 451 7.83 5.67 -19.08
CA VAL A 451 6.36 5.78 -19.06
C VAL A 451 5.84 6.27 -20.41
N VAL A 452 6.35 7.38 -20.94
CA VAL A 452 5.91 7.89 -22.25
C VAL A 452 6.13 6.86 -23.36
N ALA A 453 7.22 6.09 -23.32
CA ALA A 453 7.43 4.99 -24.26
C ALA A 453 6.42 3.84 -24.09
N MET A 454 6.12 3.43 -22.86
CA MET A 454 5.08 2.42 -22.55
C MET A 454 3.69 2.85 -23.02
N LEU A 455 3.42 4.17 -23.07
CA LEU A 455 2.20 4.76 -23.62
C LEU A 455 2.18 4.80 -25.16
N GLY A 456 3.24 4.33 -25.83
CA GLY A 456 3.40 4.33 -27.29
C GLY A 456 4.13 5.55 -27.85
N GLY A 457 4.83 6.31 -27.02
CA GLY A 457 5.39 7.62 -27.40
C GLY A 457 4.29 8.67 -27.56
N PHE A 458 4.62 9.80 -28.19
CA PHE A 458 3.72 10.93 -28.49
C PHE A 458 3.83 11.40 -29.95
N TYR A 459 4.55 10.65 -30.78
CA TYR A 459 4.79 10.97 -32.19
C TYR A 459 3.52 10.87 -33.05
N ASP A 460 2.52 10.12 -32.60
CA ASP A 460 1.23 9.97 -33.26
C ASP A 460 0.45 11.29 -33.27
N ALA A 461 0.40 11.98 -32.13
CA ALA A 461 -0.20 13.31 -32.02
C ALA A 461 0.52 14.33 -32.90
N VAL A 462 1.86 14.29 -32.92
CA VAL A 462 2.67 15.15 -33.78
C VAL A 462 2.46 14.84 -35.26
N SER A 463 2.40 13.56 -35.63
CA SER A 463 2.17 13.12 -37.02
C SER A 463 0.86 13.66 -37.58
N ARG A 464 -0.21 13.71 -36.78
CA ARG A 464 -1.50 14.31 -37.19
C ARG A 464 -1.35 15.79 -37.51
N GLY A 465 -0.60 16.54 -36.71
CA GLY A 465 -0.34 17.96 -36.97
C GLY A 465 0.48 18.16 -38.26
N LEU A 466 1.57 17.40 -38.42
CA LEU A 466 2.40 17.45 -39.63
C LEU A 466 1.61 17.11 -40.90
N GLU A 467 0.64 16.21 -40.80
CA GLU A 467 -0.27 15.88 -41.91
C GLU A 467 -1.21 17.04 -42.23
N LYS A 468 -1.84 17.65 -41.22
CA LYS A 468 -2.71 18.84 -41.38
C LYS A 468 -1.98 20.01 -42.03
N GLU A 469 -0.69 20.18 -41.75
CA GLU A 469 0.17 21.22 -42.35
C GLU A 469 0.79 20.82 -43.70
N GLY A 470 0.58 19.60 -44.17
CA GLY A 470 1.12 19.11 -45.44
C GLY A 470 2.64 18.85 -45.43
N VAL A 471 3.27 18.82 -44.27
CA VAL A 471 4.73 18.61 -44.11
C VAL A 471 5.11 17.18 -43.71
N LEU A 472 4.16 16.31 -43.34
CA LEU A 472 4.45 14.91 -43.00
C LEU A 472 5.18 14.16 -44.12
N LYS A 473 4.71 14.28 -45.36
CA LYS A 473 5.39 13.67 -46.52
C LYS A 473 6.77 14.26 -46.77
N VAL A 474 6.98 15.53 -46.42
CA VAL A 474 8.30 16.20 -46.53
C VAL A 474 9.25 15.64 -45.49
N PHE A 475 8.80 15.48 -44.23
CA PHE A 475 9.53 14.78 -43.17
C PHE A 475 9.95 13.38 -43.63
N GLN A 476 8.98 12.56 -44.04
CA GLN A 476 9.22 11.17 -44.46
C GLN A 476 10.23 11.09 -45.61
N LYS A 477 10.06 11.90 -46.67
CA LYS A 477 11.00 11.93 -47.79
C LYS A 477 12.40 12.40 -47.38
N LYS A 478 12.48 13.39 -46.48
CA LYS A 478 13.77 13.90 -45.99
C LYS A 478 14.50 12.83 -45.20
N VAL A 479 13.86 12.24 -44.20
CA VAL A 479 14.46 11.17 -43.38
C VAL A 479 14.79 9.95 -44.24
N GLN A 480 13.87 9.48 -45.08
CA GLN A 480 14.15 8.36 -45.99
C GLN A 480 15.39 8.63 -46.84
N LYS A 481 15.49 9.83 -47.43
CA LYS A 481 16.65 10.21 -48.25
C LYS A 481 17.94 10.23 -47.44
N GLU A 482 17.98 10.95 -46.33
CA GLU A 482 19.22 11.16 -45.58
C GLU A 482 19.74 9.86 -44.94
N TRP A 483 18.85 8.99 -44.45
CA TRP A 483 19.24 7.70 -43.87
C TRP A 483 19.58 6.68 -44.93
N SER A 484 18.83 6.55 -46.03
CA SER A 484 19.17 5.57 -47.09
C SER A 484 20.53 5.84 -47.74
N LEU A 485 21.00 7.10 -47.73
CA LEU A 485 22.34 7.45 -48.21
C LEU A 485 23.46 6.88 -47.31
N GLN A 486 23.22 6.75 -46.00
CA GLN A 486 24.20 6.26 -45.03
C GLN A 486 24.04 4.76 -44.74
N PHE A 487 22.83 4.23 -44.95
CA PHE A 487 22.45 2.85 -44.69
C PHE A 487 21.91 2.17 -45.96
N PRO A 488 22.73 2.00 -47.02
CA PRO A 488 22.28 1.36 -48.27
C PRO A 488 21.96 -0.14 -48.11
N LYS A 489 22.46 -0.77 -47.03
CA LYS A 489 22.19 -2.14 -46.63
C LYS A 489 22.16 -2.19 -45.10
N ILE A 490 21.15 -2.85 -44.53
CA ILE A 490 20.98 -3.08 -43.09
C ILE A 490 21.00 -4.60 -42.89
N GLU A 491 21.89 -5.08 -42.01
CA GLU A 491 21.99 -6.50 -41.63
C GLU A 491 21.36 -6.74 -40.25
N GLY A 492 20.95 -7.98 -39.96
CA GLY A 492 20.44 -8.38 -38.64
C GLY A 492 18.94 -8.18 -38.41
N GLN A 493 18.16 -7.82 -39.45
CA GLN A 493 16.71 -7.61 -39.34
C GLN A 493 15.95 -8.88 -38.93
N ASP A 494 16.43 -10.06 -39.33
CA ASP A 494 15.80 -11.34 -39.00
C ASP A 494 16.24 -11.91 -37.64
N LEU A 495 17.21 -11.29 -36.97
CA LEU A 495 17.69 -11.74 -35.67
C LEU A 495 16.65 -11.47 -34.57
N PRO A 496 16.42 -12.40 -33.62
CA PRO A 496 15.54 -12.14 -32.49
C PRO A 496 16.19 -11.18 -31.49
N PHE A 497 15.37 -10.59 -30.61
CA PHE A 497 15.87 -9.95 -29.40
C PHE A 497 16.43 -10.99 -28.43
N ALA A 498 17.39 -10.60 -27.60
CA ALA A 498 17.79 -11.42 -26.46
C ALA A 498 16.89 -11.13 -25.25
N LEU A 499 16.53 -12.19 -24.52
CA LEU A 499 15.84 -12.08 -23.23
C LEU A 499 16.88 -12.04 -22.09
N PRO A 500 16.58 -11.36 -20.97
CA PRO A 500 17.47 -11.36 -19.82
C PRO A 500 17.55 -12.78 -19.23
N ASN A 501 18.77 -13.22 -18.98
CA ASN A 501 19.09 -14.55 -18.46
C ASN A 501 19.87 -14.51 -17.14
N ILE A 502 20.18 -13.31 -16.65
CA ILE A 502 20.91 -13.05 -15.42
C ILE A 502 20.10 -12.05 -14.59
N THR A 503 19.96 -12.31 -13.29
CA THR A 503 19.37 -11.40 -12.32
C THR A 503 20.47 -10.71 -11.51
N VAL A 504 20.17 -9.54 -10.96
CA VAL A 504 21.09 -8.88 -10.02
C VAL A 504 21.18 -9.72 -8.75
N SER A 505 22.41 -10.07 -8.33
CA SER A 505 22.65 -10.78 -7.08
C SER A 505 22.18 -9.98 -5.87
N GLN A 506 21.72 -10.66 -4.81
CA GLN A 506 21.26 -10.00 -3.60
C GLN A 506 22.43 -9.43 -2.78
N GLY A 507 22.93 -8.26 -3.19
CA GLY A 507 24.04 -7.53 -2.56
C GLY A 507 23.61 -6.54 -1.47
N ARG A 508 22.33 -6.17 -1.43
CA ARG A 508 21.71 -5.30 -0.41
C ARG A 508 20.26 -5.70 -0.16
N ASP A 509 19.68 -5.11 0.89
CA ASP A 509 18.24 -5.21 1.15
C ASP A 509 17.44 -4.21 0.31
N ASP A 510 16.17 -4.57 0.07
CA ASP A 510 15.14 -3.67 -0.45
C ASP A 510 14.91 -2.50 0.54
N PHE A 511 14.44 -1.36 0.03
CA PHE A 511 14.08 -0.23 0.88
C PHE A 511 13.04 -0.65 1.93
N VAL A 512 13.16 -0.17 3.18
CA VAL A 512 12.25 -0.56 4.27
C VAL A 512 10.79 -0.35 3.89
N THR A 513 10.49 0.72 3.17
CA THR A 513 9.13 1.07 2.71
C THR A 513 8.65 0.28 1.49
N CYS A 514 9.52 -0.53 0.88
CA CYS A 514 9.25 -1.25 -0.37
C CYS A 514 9.89 -2.64 -0.40
N ARG A 515 9.63 -3.46 0.62
CA ARG A 515 10.12 -4.85 0.71
C ARG A 515 8.99 -5.80 1.08
N HIS A 516 9.05 -7.05 0.63
CA HIS A 516 8.20 -8.10 1.18
C HIS A 516 8.59 -8.32 2.65
N LYS A 517 7.65 -8.07 3.56
CA LYS A 517 7.88 -8.22 5.00
C LYS A 517 7.38 -9.60 5.43
N LYS A 518 8.31 -10.48 5.81
CA LYS A 518 8.03 -11.77 6.45
C LYS A 518 8.00 -11.55 7.96
N PHE A 519 7.01 -12.12 8.64
CA PHE A 519 6.99 -12.13 10.10
C PHE A 519 8.10 -13.08 10.62
N GLY A 520 8.49 -12.93 11.88
CA GLY A 520 9.46 -13.84 12.50
C GLY A 520 8.99 -15.30 12.39
N ASP A 521 9.92 -16.25 12.26
CA ASP A 521 9.56 -17.69 12.18
C ASP A 521 8.91 -18.20 13.49
N ASP A 522 9.03 -17.44 14.59
CA ASP A 522 8.38 -17.70 15.88
C ASP A 522 6.99 -17.04 16.02
N PHE A 523 6.56 -16.22 15.06
CA PHE A 523 5.27 -15.51 15.09
C PHE A 523 4.09 -16.49 15.04
N LYS A 524 3.08 -16.26 15.88
CA LYS A 524 1.93 -17.17 16.06
C LYS A 524 0.71 -16.66 15.32
N TRP A 525 0.33 -17.36 14.25
CA TRP A 525 -0.96 -17.16 13.59
C TRP A 525 -2.03 -18.10 14.13
N GLY A 526 -3.23 -17.57 14.38
CA GLY A 526 -4.32 -18.38 14.89
C GLY A 526 -5.70 -17.79 14.63
N THR A 527 -6.70 -18.46 15.16
CA THR A 527 -8.09 -18.00 15.14
C THR A 527 -8.69 -18.15 16.54
N ALA A 528 -9.70 -17.34 16.85
CA ALA A 528 -10.37 -17.34 18.14
C ALA A 528 -11.87 -17.66 18.05
N THR A 529 -12.40 -18.22 19.14
CA THR A 529 -13.83 -18.47 19.41
C THR A 529 -14.10 -18.40 20.92
N ALA A 530 -15.38 -18.30 21.31
CA ALA A 530 -15.80 -18.38 22.71
C ALA A 530 -16.89 -19.46 22.92
N SER A 531 -16.84 -20.12 24.08
CA SER A 531 -17.69 -21.25 24.48
C SER A 531 -19.18 -20.99 24.22
N TYR A 532 -19.75 -19.95 24.82
CA TYR A 532 -21.17 -19.63 24.66
C TYR A 532 -21.55 -19.27 23.22
N GLN A 533 -20.60 -18.73 22.44
CA GLN A 533 -20.86 -18.27 21.08
C GLN A 533 -20.87 -19.40 20.05
N VAL A 534 -20.17 -20.52 20.32
CA VAL A 534 -20.00 -21.61 19.34
C VAL A 534 -20.43 -23.01 19.84
N GLU A 535 -20.37 -23.31 21.14
CA GLU A 535 -20.54 -24.68 21.64
C GLU A 535 -21.92 -25.27 21.41
N GLY A 536 -22.98 -24.56 21.81
CA GLY A 536 -24.30 -25.16 21.94
C GLY A 536 -24.34 -26.26 23.01
N GLY A 537 -25.23 -27.24 22.84
CA GLY A 537 -25.42 -28.33 23.81
C GLY A 537 -25.67 -27.79 25.22
N TRP A 538 -26.49 -26.75 25.33
CA TRP A 538 -26.58 -25.90 26.51
C TRP A 538 -27.04 -26.66 27.76
N ASN A 539 -27.87 -27.69 27.59
CA ASN A 539 -28.38 -28.57 28.64
C ASN A 539 -27.89 -30.03 28.49
N GLU A 540 -26.86 -30.25 27.68
CA GLU A 540 -26.31 -31.57 27.39
C GLU A 540 -25.05 -31.86 28.21
N GLY A 541 -24.74 -33.15 28.35
CA GLY A 541 -23.49 -33.59 28.97
C GLY A 541 -23.32 -33.13 30.42
N GLY A 542 -24.39 -32.85 31.15
CA GLY A 542 -24.36 -32.38 32.54
C GLY A 542 -23.99 -30.90 32.74
N ARG A 543 -23.92 -30.09 31.68
CA ARG A 543 -23.74 -28.63 31.77
C ARG A 543 -24.90 -27.98 32.53
N SER A 544 -24.60 -27.04 33.43
CA SER A 544 -25.61 -26.16 34.02
C SER A 544 -25.70 -24.81 33.28
N ARG A 545 -26.76 -24.06 33.59
CA ARG A 545 -27.01 -22.75 32.98
C ARG A 545 -25.94 -21.73 33.40
N SER A 546 -25.54 -20.88 32.47
CA SER A 546 -24.80 -19.65 32.69
C SER A 546 -25.76 -18.46 32.82
N ILE A 547 -25.22 -17.29 33.15
CA ILE A 547 -25.99 -16.03 33.15
C ILE A 547 -26.51 -15.67 31.75
N TRP A 548 -25.84 -16.10 30.68
CA TRP A 548 -26.29 -15.84 29.32
C TRP A 548 -27.46 -16.73 28.91
N ASP A 549 -27.50 -18.00 29.36
CA ASP A 549 -28.65 -18.89 29.12
C ASP A 549 -29.95 -18.28 29.68
N ASP A 550 -29.86 -17.59 30.84
CA ASP A 550 -31.00 -16.87 31.42
C ASP A 550 -31.30 -15.56 30.70
N PHE A 551 -30.26 -14.82 30.30
CA PHE A 551 -30.43 -13.50 29.69
C PHE A 551 -31.10 -13.57 28.32
N VAL A 552 -30.78 -14.56 27.49
CA VAL A 552 -31.39 -14.72 26.16
C VAL A 552 -32.88 -15.09 26.22
N GLU A 553 -33.36 -15.62 27.35
CA GLU A 553 -34.78 -15.92 27.55
C GLU A 553 -35.62 -14.67 27.90
N ILE A 554 -34.97 -13.53 28.19
CA ILE A 554 -35.65 -12.27 28.49
C ILE A 554 -36.11 -11.62 27.17
N PRO A 555 -37.44 -11.43 26.96
CA PRO A 555 -37.94 -10.91 25.69
C PRO A 555 -37.37 -9.54 25.32
N GLY A 556 -36.88 -9.42 24.08
CA GLY A 556 -36.37 -8.16 23.53
C GLY A 556 -34.93 -7.81 23.90
N ARG A 557 -34.19 -8.74 24.55
CA ARG A 557 -32.76 -8.54 24.85
C ARG A 557 -31.81 -8.94 23.73
N ILE A 558 -32.23 -9.86 22.86
CA ILE A 558 -31.47 -10.30 21.70
C ILE A 558 -32.23 -9.91 20.45
N ASP A 559 -31.52 -9.35 19.47
CA ASP A 559 -32.05 -9.07 18.15
C ASP A 559 -32.67 -10.36 17.56
N ASN A 560 -33.89 -10.24 17.03
CA ASN A 560 -34.68 -11.35 16.48
C ASN A 560 -35.02 -12.50 17.46
N GLY A 561 -34.66 -12.41 18.75
CA GLY A 561 -34.91 -13.45 19.74
C GLY A 561 -34.06 -14.71 19.57
N ASP A 562 -32.90 -14.60 18.91
CA ASP A 562 -31.96 -15.70 18.75
C ASP A 562 -31.39 -16.17 20.11
N THR A 563 -30.87 -17.40 20.17
CA THR A 563 -30.28 -17.95 21.41
C THR A 563 -28.98 -18.70 21.14
N GLY A 564 -28.13 -18.82 22.17
CA GLY A 564 -26.92 -19.65 22.16
C GLY A 564 -27.17 -21.13 22.47
N GLN A 565 -28.43 -21.60 22.48
CA GLN A 565 -28.77 -22.97 22.87
C GLN A 565 -28.12 -24.02 21.96
N VAL A 566 -28.12 -23.75 20.65
CA VAL A 566 -27.44 -24.55 19.63
C VAL A 566 -26.17 -23.86 19.14
N ALA A 567 -26.20 -22.53 18.97
CA ALA A 567 -25.07 -21.75 18.47
C ALA A 567 -24.51 -22.35 17.16
N ASP A 568 -23.21 -22.68 17.11
CA ASP A 568 -22.59 -23.37 15.97
C ASP A 568 -22.52 -24.89 16.16
N ASP A 569 -23.05 -25.42 17.27
CA ASP A 569 -23.05 -26.84 17.62
C ASP A 569 -21.63 -27.45 17.66
N PHE A 570 -20.64 -26.64 18.05
CA PHE A 570 -19.26 -27.08 18.20
C PHE A 570 -19.13 -28.22 19.22
N TYR A 571 -20.03 -28.31 20.22
CA TYR A 571 -20.06 -29.41 21.18
C TYR A 571 -20.10 -30.79 20.49
N HIS A 572 -20.84 -30.91 19.39
CA HIS A 572 -20.93 -32.13 18.59
C HIS A 572 -20.01 -32.12 17.36
N LYS A 573 -19.76 -30.93 16.79
CA LYS A 573 -19.08 -30.77 15.49
C LYS A 573 -17.60 -30.41 15.56
N TYR A 574 -17.00 -30.30 16.77
CA TYR A 574 -15.58 -30.00 16.91
C TYR A 574 -14.65 -30.89 16.06
N PRO A 575 -14.90 -32.20 15.80
CA PRO A 575 -14.00 -32.99 14.95
C PRO A 575 -13.95 -32.45 13.50
N GLN A 576 -15.09 -32.02 12.97
CA GLN A 576 -15.18 -31.38 11.65
C GLN A 576 -14.46 -30.03 11.65
N ASP A 577 -14.65 -29.24 12.71
CA ASP A 577 -14.04 -27.91 12.82
C ASP A 577 -12.52 -27.99 12.96
N VAL A 578 -12.01 -28.97 13.71
CA VAL A 578 -10.57 -29.27 13.82
C VAL A 578 -9.98 -29.73 12.48
N ALA A 579 -10.67 -30.62 11.78
CA ALA A 579 -10.23 -31.06 10.45
C ALA A 579 -10.18 -29.91 9.44
N MET A 580 -11.14 -28.99 9.52
CA MET A 580 -11.15 -27.78 8.70
C MET A 580 -9.98 -26.85 9.06
N MET A 581 -9.72 -26.60 10.34
CA MET A 581 -8.58 -25.80 10.78
C MET A 581 -7.25 -26.38 10.27
N GLN A 582 -7.10 -27.72 10.34
CA GLN A 582 -5.92 -28.41 9.81
C GLN A 582 -5.74 -28.17 8.32
N LYS A 583 -6.82 -28.26 7.52
CA LYS A 583 -6.80 -28.00 6.07
C LYS A 583 -6.44 -26.55 5.75
N LEU A 584 -6.88 -25.60 6.56
CA LEU A 584 -6.50 -24.19 6.45
C LEU A 584 -5.07 -23.92 6.92
N GLY A 585 -4.38 -24.91 7.48
CA GLY A 585 -3.02 -24.76 7.99
C GLY A 585 -2.93 -23.98 9.30
N ILE A 586 -4.05 -23.74 9.99
CA ILE A 586 -4.08 -23.07 11.30
C ILE A 586 -3.23 -23.85 12.28
N LYS A 587 -2.39 -23.14 13.05
CA LYS A 587 -1.44 -23.74 14.01
C LYS A 587 -1.73 -23.42 15.46
N ASN A 588 -2.50 -22.37 15.73
CA ASN A 588 -2.86 -21.95 17.07
C ASN A 588 -4.36 -21.69 17.10
N PHE A 589 -5.06 -22.21 18.10
CA PHE A 589 -6.49 -22.01 18.26
C PHE A 589 -6.80 -21.52 19.67
N ARG A 590 -7.36 -20.30 19.75
CA ARG A 590 -7.84 -19.72 21.01
C ARG A 590 -9.30 -20.10 21.21
N MET A 591 -9.58 -20.79 22.30
CA MET A 591 -10.93 -21.19 22.71
C MET A 591 -11.14 -20.85 24.19
N SER A 592 -12.40 -20.73 24.63
CA SER A 592 -12.69 -20.64 26.07
C SER A 592 -13.28 -21.93 26.61
N PHE A 593 -13.05 -22.17 27.89
CA PHE A 593 -13.80 -23.18 28.64
C PHE A 593 -15.09 -22.60 29.18
N SER A 594 -16.15 -23.40 29.16
CA SER A 594 -17.39 -23.08 29.84
C SER A 594 -17.34 -23.51 31.29
N TRP A 595 -17.30 -22.53 32.19
CA TRP A 595 -17.28 -22.78 33.63
C TRP A 595 -18.51 -23.57 34.07
N SER A 596 -19.71 -23.26 33.54
CA SER A 596 -20.94 -23.97 33.90
C SER A 596 -20.99 -25.40 33.34
N ARG A 597 -20.20 -25.71 32.30
CA ARG A 597 -20.01 -27.08 31.80
C ARG A 597 -19.07 -27.89 32.68
N LEU A 598 -17.97 -27.30 33.13
CA LEU A 598 -16.95 -27.97 33.94
C LEU A 598 -17.40 -28.15 35.39
N LEU A 599 -17.90 -27.08 36.02
CA LEU A 599 -18.29 -27.06 37.43
C LEU A 599 -19.76 -26.62 37.56
N PRO A 600 -20.73 -27.49 37.22
CA PRO A 600 -22.13 -27.10 37.14
C PRO A 600 -22.74 -26.64 38.47
N GLN A 601 -22.21 -27.13 39.61
CA GLN A 601 -22.59 -26.73 40.96
C GLN A 601 -21.63 -25.69 41.57
N GLY A 602 -20.66 -25.19 40.79
CA GLY A 602 -19.69 -24.20 41.27
C GLY A 602 -18.68 -24.73 42.29
N SER A 603 -18.38 -26.03 42.28
CA SER A 603 -17.38 -26.62 43.17
C SER A 603 -16.57 -27.68 42.42
N SER A 604 -15.25 -27.65 42.59
CA SER A 604 -14.31 -28.61 42.01
C SER A 604 -14.46 -30.03 42.57
N ASP A 605 -15.03 -30.20 43.78
CA ASP A 605 -15.33 -31.51 44.37
C ASP A 605 -16.46 -32.25 43.65
N LYS A 606 -17.30 -31.51 42.92
CA LYS A 606 -18.44 -32.04 42.15
C LYS A 606 -18.35 -31.60 40.69
N PHE A 607 -17.17 -31.76 40.12
CA PHE A 607 -16.93 -31.47 38.71
C PHE A 607 -17.72 -32.42 37.80
N ASN A 608 -18.00 -31.95 36.59
CA ASN A 608 -18.69 -32.72 35.57
C ASN A 608 -17.69 -33.49 34.69
N GLN A 609 -17.58 -34.80 34.89
CA GLN A 609 -16.66 -35.63 34.11
C GLN A 609 -16.93 -35.57 32.61
N GLN A 610 -18.19 -35.51 32.17
CA GLN A 610 -18.51 -35.43 30.73
C GLN A 610 -18.06 -34.09 30.11
N GLY A 611 -18.12 -33.00 30.89
CA GLY A 611 -17.56 -31.72 30.49
C GLY A 611 -16.03 -31.76 30.38
N VAL A 612 -15.36 -32.44 31.32
CA VAL A 612 -13.90 -32.67 31.26
C VAL A 612 -13.51 -33.52 30.05
N ASP A 613 -14.27 -34.58 29.78
CA ASP A 613 -14.04 -35.48 28.64
C ASP A 613 -14.21 -34.72 27.32
N PHE A 614 -15.23 -33.86 27.20
CA PHE A 614 -15.42 -33.00 26.04
C PHE A 614 -14.18 -32.13 25.75
N TYR A 615 -13.71 -31.34 26.71
CA TYR A 615 -12.55 -30.49 26.48
C TYR A 615 -11.25 -31.27 26.27
N ASN A 616 -11.06 -32.40 26.95
CA ASN A 616 -9.92 -33.29 26.66
C ASN A 616 -9.97 -33.81 25.21
N ASN A 617 -11.15 -34.23 24.74
CA ASN A 617 -11.32 -34.72 23.38
C ASN A 617 -11.07 -33.62 22.34
N VAL A 618 -11.51 -32.38 22.59
CA VAL A 618 -11.21 -31.21 21.74
C VAL A 618 -9.71 -30.94 21.72
N ILE A 619 -9.07 -30.86 22.89
CA ILE A 619 -7.62 -30.63 23.02
C ILE A 619 -6.81 -31.72 22.33
N ASP A 620 -7.20 -32.97 22.50
CA ASP A 620 -6.52 -34.11 21.88
C ASP A 620 -6.68 -34.09 20.36
N ALA A 621 -7.86 -33.74 19.85
CA ALA A 621 -8.06 -33.57 18.42
C ALA A 621 -7.22 -32.42 17.85
N LEU A 622 -7.16 -31.27 18.53
CA LEU A 622 -6.33 -30.13 18.14
C LEU A 622 -4.84 -30.52 18.08
N LEU A 623 -4.33 -31.13 19.14
CA LEU A 623 -2.93 -31.55 19.22
C LEU A 623 -2.60 -32.61 18.16
N ALA A 624 -3.50 -33.58 17.93
CA ALA A 624 -3.34 -34.57 16.86
C ALA A 624 -3.33 -33.93 15.47
N ALA A 625 -4.04 -32.82 15.28
CA ALA A 625 -4.02 -32.02 14.06
C ALA A 625 -2.78 -31.10 13.94
N GLY A 626 -1.93 -31.03 14.97
CA GLY A 626 -0.78 -30.12 15.03
C GLY A 626 -1.18 -28.67 15.30
N ILE A 627 -2.27 -28.47 16.05
CA ILE A 627 -2.83 -27.17 16.43
C ILE A 627 -2.64 -27.01 17.95
N GLU A 628 -1.96 -25.95 18.37
CA GLU A 628 -1.75 -25.64 19.78
C GLU A 628 -3.02 -25.00 20.39
N PRO A 629 -3.59 -25.56 21.47
CA PRO A 629 -4.73 -24.97 22.17
C PRO A 629 -4.31 -23.85 23.11
N TRP A 630 -4.92 -22.68 22.95
CA TRP A 630 -4.78 -21.52 23.83
C TRP A 630 -6.13 -21.30 24.53
N VAL A 631 -6.14 -21.30 25.86
CA VAL A 631 -7.39 -21.41 26.61
C VAL A 631 -7.68 -20.16 27.42
N THR A 632 -8.84 -19.57 27.14
CA THR A 632 -9.48 -18.54 27.96
C THR A 632 -10.33 -19.20 29.05
N LEU A 633 -10.08 -18.88 30.31
CA LEU A 633 -10.80 -19.47 31.45
C LEU A 633 -12.19 -18.88 31.63
N TYR A 634 -12.32 -17.54 31.51
CA TYR A 634 -13.59 -16.84 31.63
C TYR A 634 -13.86 -15.96 30.42
N HIS A 635 -14.95 -16.28 29.71
CA HIS A 635 -15.44 -15.52 28.56
C HIS A 635 -16.91 -15.15 28.73
N TRP A 636 -17.19 -14.42 29.81
CA TRP A 636 -18.48 -13.80 30.14
C TRP A 636 -19.60 -14.78 30.53
N ASP A 637 -19.34 -16.08 30.57
CA ASP A 637 -20.33 -17.15 30.76
C ASP A 637 -20.41 -17.66 32.22
N LEU A 638 -20.52 -16.74 33.18
CA LEU A 638 -20.58 -17.06 34.61
C LEU A 638 -21.67 -18.12 34.93
N PRO A 639 -21.38 -19.18 35.71
CA PRO A 639 -22.39 -20.14 36.14
C PRO A 639 -23.52 -19.49 36.92
N LYS A 640 -24.77 -19.83 36.57
CA LYS A 640 -25.97 -19.24 37.18
C LYS A 640 -26.04 -19.47 38.70
N VAL A 641 -25.42 -20.53 39.21
CA VAL A 641 -25.36 -20.84 40.65
C VAL A 641 -24.69 -19.72 41.48
N TYR A 642 -23.84 -18.90 40.88
CA TYR A 642 -23.22 -17.76 41.54
C TYR A 642 -23.98 -16.44 41.35
N ASN A 643 -25.00 -16.41 40.48
CA ASN A 643 -25.76 -15.21 40.17
C ASN A 643 -27.17 -15.29 40.80
N ASP A 644 -27.25 -14.99 42.09
CA ASP A 644 -28.51 -14.49 42.67
C ASP A 644 -28.67 -13.03 42.24
N GLN A 645 -29.83 -12.58 41.73
CA GLN A 645 -30.00 -11.24 41.12
C GLN A 645 -30.01 -10.11 42.17
N THR A 646 -29.11 -10.17 43.15
CA THR A 646 -28.93 -9.21 44.25
C THR A 646 -27.72 -8.32 44.01
N ASP A 647 -27.51 -7.34 44.89
CA ASP A 647 -26.30 -6.49 44.92
C ASP A 647 -25.04 -7.24 45.41
N GLN A 648 -25.16 -8.52 45.78
CA GLN A 648 -24.06 -9.41 46.17
C GLN A 648 -23.94 -10.63 45.23
N GLY A 649 -24.61 -10.59 44.08
CA GLY A 649 -24.61 -11.66 43.08
C GLY A 649 -23.44 -11.59 42.10
N GLY A 650 -22.94 -12.75 41.68
CA GLY A 650 -21.91 -12.87 40.65
C GLY A 650 -20.66 -12.04 40.96
N TRP A 651 -20.16 -11.28 39.98
CA TRP A 651 -18.94 -10.48 40.10
C TRP A 651 -19.02 -9.30 41.06
N LEU A 652 -20.17 -9.01 41.67
CA LEU A 652 -20.28 -8.07 42.79
C LEU A 652 -19.83 -8.69 44.12
N ASN A 653 -19.75 -10.03 44.18
CA ASN A 653 -19.36 -10.75 45.37
C ASN A 653 -17.84 -10.92 45.46
N ARG A 654 -17.22 -10.41 46.54
CA ARG A 654 -15.76 -10.56 46.74
C ARG A 654 -15.31 -12.02 46.82
N ASN A 655 -16.18 -12.96 47.22
CA ASN A 655 -15.87 -14.39 47.23
C ASN A 655 -15.64 -14.98 45.83
N MET A 656 -15.96 -14.24 44.75
CA MET A 656 -15.63 -14.66 43.40
C MET A 656 -14.12 -14.76 43.15
N ILE A 657 -13.29 -14.05 43.92
CA ILE A 657 -11.82 -14.16 43.85
C ILE A 657 -11.40 -15.60 44.10
N ASP A 658 -11.86 -16.19 45.21
CA ASP A 658 -11.51 -17.56 45.57
C ASP A 658 -12.24 -18.57 44.69
N ARG A 659 -13.53 -18.36 44.38
CA ARG A 659 -14.30 -19.26 43.49
C ARG A 659 -13.70 -19.36 42.10
N PHE A 660 -13.26 -18.24 41.53
CA PHE A 660 -12.58 -18.24 40.23
C PHE A 660 -11.21 -18.90 40.34
N ASN A 661 -10.46 -18.67 41.43
CA ASN A 661 -9.19 -19.35 41.65
C ASN A 661 -9.36 -20.86 41.78
N ASP A 662 -10.38 -21.36 42.48
CA ASP A 662 -10.67 -22.80 42.60
C ASP A 662 -10.99 -23.42 41.24
N TYR A 663 -11.74 -22.69 40.39
CA TYR A 663 -12.01 -23.09 39.01
C TYR A 663 -10.75 -23.09 38.14
N ALA A 664 -9.93 -22.04 38.23
CA ALA A 664 -8.68 -21.92 37.49
C ALA A 664 -7.69 -23.03 37.91
N ASP A 665 -7.52 -23.26 39.22
CA ASP A 665 -6.70 -24.34 39.79
C ASP A 665 -7.15 -25.72 39.27
N PHE A 666 -8.47 -25.98 39.29
CA PHE A 666 -9.04 -27.18 38.69
C PHE A 666 -8.67 -27.32 37.20
N CYS A 667 -8.76 -26.24 36.41
CA CYS A 667 -8.40 -26.27 35.00
C CYS A 667 -6.90 -26.50 34.77
N PHE A 668 -6.03 -25.83 35.53
CA PHE A 668 -4.58 -26.00 35.44
C PHE A 668 -4.17 -27.44 35.77
N LYS A 669 -4.73 -27.99 36.84
CA LYS A 669 -4.50 -29.38 37.28
C LYS A 669 -4.97 -30.39 36.23
N THR A 670 -6.14 -30.15 35.64
CA THR A 670 -6.81 -31.12 34.75
C THR A 670 -6.23 -31.09 33.34
N PHE A 671 -5.96 -29.91 32.78
CA PHE A 671 -5.62 -29.74 31.36
C PHE A 671 -4.21 -29.19 31.11
N GLY A 672 -3.52 -28.65 32.11
CA GLY A 672 -2.23 -27.95 31.94
C GLY A 672 -1.04 -28.83 31.54
N SER A 673 -1.20 -30.15 31.56
CA SER A 673 -0.25 -31.06 30.92
C SER A 673 -0.20 -30.84 29.39
N LYS A 674 -1.33 -30.50 28.78
CA LYS A 674 -1.53 -30.30 27.33
C LYS A 674 -1.67 -28.83 26.92
N VAL A 675 -2.26 -27.99 27.76
CA VAL A 675 -2.45 -26.54 27.51
C VAL A 675 -1.25 -25.75 28.04
N LYS A 676 -0.66 -24.89 27.20
CA LYS A 676 0.53 -24.10 27.54
C LYS A 676 0.30 -22.59 27.55
N LYS A 677 -0.90 -22.15 27.19
CA LYS A 677 -1.26 -20.75 27.06
C LYS A 677 -2.59 -20.52 27.73
N TRP A 678 -2.56 -19.75 28.81
CA TRP A 678 -3.72 -19.48 29.65
C TRP A 678 -4.06 -18.00 29.61
N ILE A 679 -5.30 -17.69 29.30
CA ILE A 679 -5.87 -16.36 29.38
C ILE A 679 -6.91 -16.39 30.50
N THR A 680 -6.75 -15.61 31.56
CA THR A 680 -7.70 -15.69 32.69
C THR A 680 -9.07 -15.12 32.32
N PHE A 681 -9.08 -13.91 31.76
CA PHE A 681 -10.27 -13.14 31.45
C PHE A 681 -10.16 -12.61 30.03
N ASN A 682 -11.25 -12.77 29.27
CA ASN A 682 -11.48 -12.01 28.05
C ASN A 682 -12.21 -10.72 28.38
N GLU A 683 -11.66 -9.61 27.90
CA GLU A 683 -12.33 -8.31 27.84
C GLU A 683 -13.05 -7.90 29.13
N PRO A 684 -12.34 -7.79 30.26
CA PRO A 684 -12.97 -7.40 31.51
C PRO A 684 -13.63 -6.02 31.44
N GLN A 685 -13.04 -5.07 30.71
CA GLN A 685 -13.62 -3.75 30.41
C GLN A 685 -14.98 -3.82 29.73
N SER A 686 -15.18 -4.79 28.80
CA SER A 686 -16.45 -4.94 28.08
C SER A 686 -17.50 -5.48 29.01
N PHE A 687 -17.30 -6.66 29.62
CA PHE A 687 -18.40 -7.28 30.38
C PHE A 687 -18.73 -6.52 31.67
N THR A 688 -17.75 -5.91 32.34
CA THR A 688 -18.03 -5.09 33.54
C THR A 688 -18.85 -3.86 33.21
N TRP A 689 -18.56 -3.19 32.08
CA TRP A 689 -19.33 -2.01 31.66
C TRP A 689 -20.66 -2.37 31.00
N LEU A 690 -20.67 -3.28 30.02
CA LEU A 690 -21.87 -3.63 29.27
C LEU A 690 -22.90 -4.35 30.14
N ALA A 691 -22.46 -5.13 31.14
CA ALA A 691 -23.36 -5.91 31.99
C ALA A 691 -23.75 -5.26 33.32
N TYR A 692 -22.89 -4.43 33.92
CA TYR A 692 -23.13 -3.77 35.21
C TYR A 692 -23.20 -2.23 35.12
N GLY A 693 -22.96 -1.68 33.93
CA GLY A 693 -23.06 -0.26 33.63
C GLY A 693 -24.26 0.04 32.74
N LEU A 694 -24.22 -0.39 31.47
CA LEU A 694 -25.29 -0.18 30.48
C LEU A 694 -26.44 -1.19 30.61
N GLY A 695 -26.20 -2.34 31.23
CA GLY A 695 -27.20 -3.39 31.41
C GLY A 695 -27.70 -4.03 30.10
N ILE A 696 -26.91 -3.95 29.02
CA ILE A 696 -27.26 -4.54 27.72
C ILE A 696 -26.73 -5.98 27.57
N HIS A 697 -25.73 -6.38 28.35
CA HIS A 697 -25.23 -7.76 28.41
C HIS A 697 -25.59 -8.44 29.73
N ALA A 698 -25.58 -9.78 29.78
CA ALA A 698 -25.89 -10.55 30.98
C ALA A 698 -24.96 -10.20 32.16
N PRO A 699 -25.47 -9.92 33.39
CA PRO A 699 -26.85 -10.15 33.85
C PRO A 699 -27.82 -8.97 33.68
N GLY A 700 -27.46 -7.92 32.93
CA GLY A 700 -28.39 -6.85 32.54
C GLY A 700 -28.64 -5.77 33.61
N ARG A 701 -27.62 -5.45 34.42
CA ARG A 701 -27.72 -4.51 35.53
C ARG A 701 -27.34 -3.10 35.13
N CYS A 702 -28.20 -2.14 35.46
CA CYS A 702 -27.92 -0.71 35.34
C CYS A 702 -28.79 0.10 36.29
N SER A 703 -28.46 1.38 36.49
CA SER A 703 -29.30 2.31 37.25
C SER A 703 -30.60 2.65 36.52
N SER A 704 -31.68 2.88 37.28
CA SER A 704 -33.01 3.15 36.74
C SER A 704 -33.10 4.36 35.82
N TYR A 705 -32.22 5.36 36.00
CA TYR A 705 -32.17 6.53 35.12
C TYR A 705 -31.56 6.24 33.75
N GLN A 706 -30.81 5.14 33.59
CA GLN A 706 -30.25 4.75 32.30
C GLN A 706 -31.32 4.09 31.42
N ALA A 707 -32.09 3.13 31.96
CA ALA A 707 -33.22 2.54 31.26
C ALA A 707 -34.22 1.83 32.19
N ASP A 708 -35.51 1.94 31.85
CA ASP A 708 -36.60 1.29 32.58
C ASP A 708 -36.49 -0.25 32.63
N HIS A 709 -35.85 -0.87 31.64
CA HIS A 709 -35.69 -2.33 31.55
C HIS A 709 -34.72 -2.89 32.61
N CYS A 710 -33.79 -2.08 33.13
CA CYS A 710 -32.81 -2.54 34.12
C CYS A 710 -33.43 -2.87 35.48
N LEU A 711 -34.52 -2.20 35.85
CA LEU A 711 -35.29 -2.53 37.06
C LEU A 711 -36.04 -3.85 36.94
N LYS A 712 -36.46 -4.23 35.72
CA LYS A 712 -37.33 -5.39 35.47
C LYS A 712 -36.55 -6.69 35.29
N ASP A 713 -35.40 -6.61 34.62
CA ASP A 713 -34.73 -7.79 34.09
C ASP A 713 -33.44 -8.16 34.85
N GLY A 714 -32.73 -7.16 35.39
CA GLY A 714 -31.45 -7.33 36.10
C GLY A 714 -31.55 -7.23 37.63
N GLY A 715 -32.76 -7.00 38.17
CA GLY A 715 -32.99 -6.74 39.60
C GLY A 715 -32.57 -5.33 40.05
N GLY A 716 -32.38 -4.39 39.11
CA GLY A 716 -31.79 -3.08 39.35
C GLY A 716 -30.26 -3.08 39.26
N GLY A 717 -29.64 -1.97 39.68
CA GLY A 717 -28.20 -1.83 39.72
C GLY A 717 -27.74 -0.40 40.01
N ASN A 718 -26.44 -0.25 40.26
CA ASN A 718 -25.82 1.05 40.47
C ASN A 718 -24.66 1.27 39.49
N THR A 719 -24.94 1.89 38.34
CA THR A 719 -23.94 2.18 37.30
C THR A 719 -22.79 3.06 37.81
N GLN A 720 -23.01 3.83 38.89
CA GLN A 720 -21.95 4.68 39.46
C GLN A 720 -20.88 3.86 40.21
N THR A 721 -21.20 2.65 40.70
CA THR A 721 -20.30 1.86 41.56
C THR A 721 -20.05 0.45 41.07
N GLU A 722 -21.04 -0.23 40.47
CA GLU A 722 -20.95 -1.65 40.12
C GLU A 722 -19.86 -1.97 39.08
N PRO A 723 -19.66 -1.18 38.00
CA PRO A 723 -18.53 -1.39 37.10
C PRO A 723 -17.20 -1.40 37.85
N TYR A 724 -16.96 -0.46 38.77
CA TYR A 724 -15.73 -0.40 39.56
C TYR A 724 -15.56 -1.57 40.53
N ILE A 725 -16.64 -1.98 41.20
CA ILE A 725 -16.63 -3.14 42.10
C ILE A 725 -16.28 -4.42 41.33
N THR A 726 -16.96 -4.65 40.20
CA THR A 726 -16.75 -5.84 39.39
C THR A 726 -15.34 -5.87 38.78
N SER A 727 -14.85 -4.75 38.23
CA SER A 727 -13.48 -4.64 37.73
C SER A 727 -12.44 -4.90 38.82
N HIS A 728 -12.65 -4.37 40.03
CA HIS A 728 -11.77 -4.61 41.18
C HIS A 728 -11.67 -6.09 41.54
N ILE A 729 -12.80 -6.78 41.63
CA ILE A 729 -12.87 -8.21 41.94
C ILE A 729 -12.21 -9.04 40.82
N VAL A 730 -12.42 -8.68 39.56
CA VAL A 730 -11.83 -9.38 38.41
C VAL A 730 -10.30 -9.26 38.39
N ILE A 731 -9.76 -8.08 38.67
CA ILE A 731 -8.30 -7.87 38.76
C ILE A 731 -7.70 -8.72 39.89
N LEU A 732 -8.36 -8.79 41.05
CA LEU A 732 -7.92 -9.63 42.17
C LEU A 732 -8.03 -11.12 41.85
N ALA A 733 -9.13 -11.55 41.23
CA ALA A 733 -9.34 -12.92 40.79
C ALA A 733 -8.27 -13.37 39.78
N HIS A 734 -7.92 -12.49 38.84
CA HIS A 734 -6.82 -12.71 37.90
C HIS A 734 -5.49 -12.90 38.64
N ALA A 735 -5.12 -11.93 39.48
CA ALA A 735 -3.85 -11.95 40.19
C ALA A 735 -3.72 -13.20 41.07
N LYS A 736 -4.82 -13.63 41.71
CA LYS A 736 -4.86 -14.85 42.51
C LYS A 736 -4.67 -16.11 41.66
N ALA A 737 -5.39 -16.24 40.54
CA ALA A 737 -5.23 -17.37 39.62
C ALA A 737 -3.81 -17.45 39.03
N VAL A 738 -3.22 -16.31 38.68
CA VAL A 738 -1.83 -16.25 38.19
C VAL A 738 -0.83 -16.62 39.27
N GLN A 739 -1.02 -16.14 40.51
CA GLN A 739 -0.20 -16.55 41.64
C GLN A 739 -0.22 -18.08 41.81
N THR A 740 -1.41 -18.68 41.79
CA THR A 740 -1.58 -20.14 41.86
C THR A 740 -0.85 -20.84 40.70
N TYR A 741 -1.04 -20.38 39.46
CA TYR A 741 -0.36 -20.96 38.29
C TYR A 741 1.17 -20.89 38.40
N LYS A 742 1.71 -19.70 38.68
CA LYS A 742 3.16 -19.47 38.78
C LYS A 742 3.80 -20.28 39.90
N GLN A 743 3.14 -20.38 41.06
CA GLN A 743 3.70 -21.07 42.23
C GLN A 743 3.59 -22.60 42.15
N VAL A 744 2.48 -23.12 41.60
CA VAL A 744 2.17 -24.55 41.67
C VAL A 744 2.48 -25.28 40.36
N TYR A 745 2.18 -24.65 39.21
CA TYR A 745 2.12 -25.35 37.92
C TYR A 745 3.19 -24.93 36.93
N GLN A 746 3.56 -23.66 36.86
CA GLN A 746 4.40 -23.12 35.78
C GLN A 746 5.76 -23.83 35.67
N ALA A 747 6.41 -24.16 36.78
CA ALA A 747 7.70 -24.84 36.79
C ALA A 747 7.64 -26.25 36.14
N THR A 748 6.52 -26.95 36.26
CA THR A 748 6.34 -28.32 35.72
C THR A 748 5.67 -28.31 34.35
N GLN A 749 4.66 -27.47 34.17
CA GLN A 749 3.85 -27.40 32.95
C GLN A 749 4.49 -26.53 31.86
N LYS A 750 5.37 -25.60 32.23
CA LYS A 750 6.11 -24.69 31.33
C LYS A 750 5.24 -23.85 30.39
N GLY A 751 4.01 -23.53 30.79
CA GLY A 751 3.16 -22.60 30.06
C GLY A 751 3.27 -21.16 30.53
N GLU A 752 2.60 -20.27 29.82
CA GLU A 752 2.50 -18.82 30.11
C GLU A 752 1.04 -18.44 30.41
N ILE A 753 0.87 -17.43 31.26
CA ILE A 753 -0.46 -16.92 31.66
C ILE A 753 -0.55 -15.39 31.55
N GLY A 754 -1.71 -14.89 31.15
CA GLY A 754 -1.97 -13.45 31.03
C GLY A 754 -3.47 -13.10 31.05
N MET A 755 -3.76 -11.84 30.80
CA MET A 755 -5.11 -11.29 30.65
C MET A 755 -5.25 -10.67 29.26
N ASP A 756 -6.46 -10.75 28.70
CA ASP A 756 -6.80 -10.17 27.41
C ASP A 756 -7.80 -9.02 27.60
N VAL A 757 -7.46 -7.84 27.11
CA VAL A 757 -8.20 -6.59 27.35
C VAL A 757 -8.44 -5.93 26.00
N ALA A 758 -9.69 -5.56 25.69
CA ALA A 758 -9.96 -4.78 24.49
C ALA A 758 -9.77 -3.30 24.71
N SER A 759 -9.40 -2.62 23.64
CA SER A 759 -9.41 -1.16 23.60
C SER A 759 -9.61 -0.67 22.18
N ALA A 760 -10.34 0.43 22.05
CA ALA A 760 -10.27 1.24 20.85
C ALA A 760 -8.92 1.96 20.79
N PHE A 761 -8.66 2.66 19.69
CA PHE A 761 -7.67 3.74 19.64
C PHE A 761 -8.39 5.08 19.47
N TYR A 762 -7.84 6.13 20.07
CA TYR A 762 -8.49 7.42 20.15
C TYR A 762 -7.66 8.51 19.51
N LEU A 763 -8.31 9.30 18.67
CA LEU A 763 -7.76 10.50 18.05
C LEU A 763 -8.43 11.75 18.64
N PRO A 764 -7.74 12.87 18.80
CA PRO A 764 -8.38 14.09 19.28
C PRO A 764 -9.37 14.61 18.21
N SER A 765 -10.55 15.05 18.64
CA SER A 765 -11.54 15.68 17.76
C SER A 765 -10.97 16.97 17.14
N ASP A 766 -10.18 17.70 17.92
CA ASP A 766 -9.33 18.79 17.47
C ASP A 766 -7.84 18.48 17.74
N GLN A 767 -7.05 18.25 16.68
CA GLN A 767 -5.61 17.98 16.78
C GLN A 767 -4.78 19.16 17.34
N ASP A 768 -5.34 20.37 17.37
CA ASP A 768 -4.68 21.57 17.93
C ASP A 768 -5.12 21.86 19.38
N ASN A 769 -6.06 21.08 19.93
CA ASN A 769 -6.57 21.24 21.29
C ASN A 769 -5.90 20.26 22.25
N GLN A 770 -5.08 20.78 23.17
CA GLN A 770 -4.39 19.94 24.15
C GLN A 770 -5.33 19.14 25.06
N ASP A 771 -6.52 19.69 25.38
CA ASP A 771 -7.48 18.98 26.22
C ASP A 771 -8.04 17.72 25.52
N ASP A 772 -8.29 17.80 24.20
CA ASP A 772 -8.72 16.65 23.41
C ASP A 772 -7.61 15.60 23.30
N ILE A 773 -6.36 16.04 23.14
CA ILE A 773 -5.18 15.16 23.11
C ILE A 773 -5.02 14.42 24.44
N ASP A 774 -5.09 15.13 25.57
CA ASP A 774 -4.97 14.55 26.90
C ASP A 774 -6.16 13.64 27.25
N ALA A 775 -7.34 13.95 26.72
CA ALA A 775 -8.54 13.13 26.85
C ALA A 775 -8.42 11.79 26.09
N CYS A 776 -7.68 11.74 24.98
CA CYS A 776 -7.40 10.46 24.28
C CYS A 776 -6.63 9.49 25.17
N ASP A 777 -5.53 9.94 25.78
CA ASP A 777 -4.73 9.13 26.71
C ASP A 777 -5.52 8.77 27.97
N THR A 778 -6.37 9.68 28.45
CA THR A 778 -7.28 9.41 29.57
C THR A 778 -8.27 8.30 29.21
N LYS A 779 -8.87 8.33 28.02
CA LYS A 779 -9.81 7.29 27.59
C LYS A 779 -9.12 5.93 27.41
N MET A 780 -7.94 5.91 26.80
CA MET A 780 -7.07 4.73 26.73
C MET A 780 -6.76 4.15 28.13
N THR A 781 -6.50 5.04 29.09
CA THR A 781 -6.23 4.66 30.48
C THR A 781 -7.46 4.04 31.15
N PHE A 782 -8.67 4.55 30.90
CA PHE A 782 -9.90 3.99 31.47
C PHE A 782 -10.36 2.68 30.80
N GLU A 783 -9.93 2.39 29.56
CA GLU A 783 -10.22 1.10 28.90
C GLU A 783 -9.14 0.06 29.17
N TYR A 784 -7.93 0.27 28.63
CA TYR A 784 -6.84 -0.70 28.73
C TYR A 784 -6.06 -0.54 30.04
N GLY A 785 -5.73 0.70 30.40
CA GLY A 785 -4.92 1.02 31.58
C GLY A 785 -5.55 0.58 32.89
N PHE A 786 -6.88 0.62 33.02
CA PHE A 786 -7.59 0.28 34.25
C PHE A 786 -7.29 -1.15 34.71
N TYR A 787 -7.10 -2.06 33.75
CA TYR A 787 -6.81 -3.47 34.02
C TYR A 787 -5.32 -3.77 33.98
N VAL A 788 -4.52 -3.09 33.15
CA VAL A 788 -3.10 -3.42 32.96
C VAL A 788 -2.15 -2.63 33.87
N ASP A 789 -2.47 -1.38 34.25
CA ASP A 789 -1.68 -0.64 35.24
C ASP A 789 -1.57 -1.39 36.57
N PRO A 790 -2.63 -1.99 37.14
CA PRO A 790 -2.51 -2.80 38.34
C PRO A 790 -1.53 -3.96 38.16
N LEU A 791 -1.58 -4.65 37.01
CA LEU A 791 -0.70 -5.77 36.69
C LEU A 791 0.77 -5.35 36.61
N VAL A 792 1.07 -4.18 36.05
CA VAL A 792 2.45 -3.70 35.83
C VAL A 792 2.99 -2.93 37.04
N PHE A 793 2.21 -1.99 37.57
CA PHE A 793 2.63 -1.04 38.60
C PHE A 793 2.16 -1.42 40.02
N GLY A 794 1.16 -2.28 40.14
CA GLY A 794 0.61 -2.77 41.41
C GLY A 794 -0.57 -1.96 41.95
N ASP A 795 -1.07 -0.97 41.22
CA ASP A 795 -2.20 -0.13 41.64
C ASP A 795 -2.92 0.47 40.43
N TYR A 796 -4.08 1.10 40.65
CA TYR A 796 -4.82 1.80 39.59
C TYR A 796 -4.08 3.02 39.04
N PRO A 797 -4.35 3.42 37.78
CA PRO A 797 -3.76 4.60 37.17
C PRO A 797 -4.01 5.87 38.01
N ASP A 798 -2.99 6.72 38.15
CA ASP A 798 -3.11 7.99 38.89
C ASP A 798 -4.19 8.91 38.29
N LYS A 799 -4.34 8.90 36.96
CA LYS A 799 -5.39 9.65 36.27
C LYS A 799 -6.79 9.26 36.77
N MET A 800 -7.05 7.96 36.94
CA MET A 800 -8.34 7.48 37.45
C MET A 800 -8.56 7.91 38.90
N LYS A 801 -7.56 7.71 39.78
CA LYS A 801 -7.63 8.11 41.19
C LYS A 801 -7.88 9.61 41.37
N ASN A 802 -7.33 10.43 40.47
CA ASN A 802 -7.52 11.89 40.50
C ASN A 802 -8.89 12.33 39.98
N LEU A 803 -9.43 11.64 38.97
CA LEU A 803 -10.72 11.98 38.36
C LEU A 803 -11.92 11.44 39.16
N ILE A 804 -11.72 10.31 39.85
CA ILE A 804 -12.70 9.64 40.71
C ILE A 804 -12.27 9.87 42.16
N SER A 805 -12.49 11.08 42.66
CA SER A 805 -12.04 11.51 44.00
C SER A 805 -12.99 11.15 45.13
N ASP A 806 -14.06 10.40 44.84
CA ASP A 806 -14.99 9.85 45.83
C ASP A 806 -14.70 8.36 46.07
N ASN A 807 -15.48 7.71 46.92
CA ASN A 807 -15.25 6.31 47.30
C ASN A 807 -15.76 5.29 46.25
N ARG A 808 -16.05 5.71 44.99
CA ARG A 808 -16.53 4.80 43.94
C ARG A 808 -15.41 3.93 43.38
N LEU A 809 -14.19 4.45 43.28
CA LEU A 809 -13.00 3.67 42.96
C LEU A 809 -12.45 3.04 44.24
N LEU A 810 -12.52 1.71 44.33
CA LEU A 810 -12.01 0.97 45.48
C LEU A 810 -10.48 1.08 45.57
N THR A 811 -9.93 0.80 46.74
CA THR A 811 -8.47 0.75 46.96
C THR A 811 -8.02 -0.69 47.19
N PHE A 812 -6.85 -1.03 46.64
CA PHE A 812 -6.19 -2.29 46.98
C PHE A 812 -5.47 -2.17 48.32
N THR A 813 -5.53 -3.22 49.13
CA THR A 813 -4.67 -3.39 50.30
C THR A 813 -3.21 -3.64 49.87
N ASP A 814 -2.24 -3.42 50.76
CA ASP A 814 -0.82 -3.62 50.42
C ASP A 814 -0.50 -5.06 49.97
N ASP A 815 -1.14 -6.06 50.58
CA ASP A 815 -0.99 -7.47 50.19
C ASP A 815 -1.58 -7.74 48.80
N GLU A 816 -2.71 -7.11 48.47
CA GLU A 816 -3.31 -7.19 47.14
C GLU A 816 -2.42 -6.53 46.09
N LYS A 817 -1.92 -5.32 46.35
CA LYS A 817 -0.97 -4.63 45.44
C LYS A 817 0.24 -5.51 45.15
N LYS A 818 0.77 -6.17 46.17
CA LYS A 818 1.91 -7.11 46.05
C LYS A 818 1.55 -8.36 45.24
N MET A 819 0.33 -8.88 45.37
CA MET A 819 -0.14 -10.03 44.61
C MET A 819 -0.38 -9.69 43.13
N ILE A 820 -0.94 -8.50 42.85
CA ILE A 820 -1.29 -8.06 41.49
C ILE A 820 -0.03 -7.70 40.69
N LYS A 821 0.94 -7.02 41.30
CA LYS A 821 2.14 -6.57 40.59
C LYS A 821 2.94 -7.74 40.01
N GLY A 822 3.12 -7.75 38.69
CA GLY A 822 3.83 -8.80 37.94
C GLY A 822 3.00 -10.06 37.65
N SER A 823 1.67 -9.99 37.80
CA SER A 823 0.76 -11.12 37.58
C SER A 823 0.49 -11.44 36.09
N PHE A 824 1.51 -11.41 35.23
CA PHE A 824 1.37 -11.81 33.83
C PHE A 824 2.72 -12.29 33.25
N ASP A 825 2.67 -13.03 32.15
CA ASP A 825 3.83 -13.41 31.31
C ASP A 825 3.77 -12.76 29.91
N PHE A 826 2.58 -12.32 29.51
CA PHE A 826 2.28 -11.57 28.30
C PHE A 826 1.07 -10.67 28.53
N LEU A 827 0.89 -9.67 27.67
CA LEU A 827 -0.33 -8.86 27.61
C LEU A 827 -1.14 -9.25 26.36
N GLY A 828 -2.43 -9.51 26.56
CA GLY A 828 -3.39 -9.70 25.48
C GLY A 828 -4.01 -8.38 25.04
N VAL A 829 -4.31 -8.26 23.76
CA VAL A 829 -5.07 -7.13 23.22
C VAL A 829 -6.11 -7.60 22.21
N ASN A 830 -7.31 -7.06 22.35
CA ASN A 830 -8.37 -7.12 21.35
C ASN A 830 -8.58 -5.72 20.77
N HIS A 831 -8.64 -5.61 19.45
CA HIS A 831 -8.81 -4.32 18.79
C HIS A 831 -9.63 -4.44 17.51
N TYR A 832 -10.55 -3.49 17.32
CA TYR A 832 -11.53 -3.52 16.23
C TYR A 832 -11.74 -2.16 15.57
N TYR A 833 -11.80 -1.08 16.36
CA TYR A 833 -12.22 0.24 15.90
C TYR A 833 -11.43 1.39 16.54
N SER A 834 -11.59 2.57 15.96
CA SER A 834 -11.09 3.83 16.54
C SER A 834 -12.19 4.89 16.56
N LYS A 835 -12.07 5.88 17.46
CA LYS A 835 -12.99 7.04 17.55
C LYS A 835 -12.23 8.35 17.74
N TYR A 836 -12.90 9.46 17.40
CA TYR A 836 -12.48 10.77 17.86
C TYR A 836 -12.93 11.02 19.30
N ILE A 837 -12.14 11.76 20.07
CA ILE A 837 -12.42 12.15 21.44
C ILE A 837 -12.48 13.68 21.54
N GLN A 838 -13.57 14.17 22.14
CA GLN A 838 -13.69 15.55 22.56
C GLN A 838 -13.67 15.62 24.09
N TYR A 839 -12.84 16.49 24.66
CA TYR A 839 -12.88 16.76 26.09
C TYR A 839 -14.13 17.57 26.45
N THR A 840 -14.84 17.12 27.48
CA THR A 840 -16.11 17.73 27.89
C THR A 840 -15.98 18.62 29.13
N GLY A 841 -14.94 18.40 29.96
CA GLY A 841 -14.78 19.04 31.27
C GLY A 841 -15.90 18.74 32.29
N LYS A 842 -16.91 17.95 31.92
CA LYS A 842 -18.04 17.61 32.78
C LYS A 842 -17.56 16.61 33.83
N VAL A 843 -17.91 16.84 35.10
CA VAL A 843 -17.64 15.87 36.15
C VAL A 843 -18.45 14.61 35.86
N GLY A 844 -17.75 13.48 35.75
CA GLY A 844 -18.37 12.19 35.47
C GLY A 844 -19.35 11.78 36.57
N ARG A 845 -20.45 11.15 36.16
CA ARG A 845 -21.47 10.62 37.08
C ARG A 845 -21.33 9.11 37.29
N ASP A 846 -20.75 8.42 36.32
CA ASP A 846 -20.51 6.98 36.31
C ASP A 846 -19.32 6.65 35.40
N TYR A 847 -18.99 5.36 35.29
CA TYR A 847 -17.84 4.85 34.53
C TYR A 847 -17.77 5.35 33.08
N GLY A 848 -18.90 5.58 32.41
CA GLY A 848 -18.92 6.05 31.03
C GLY A 848 -18.44 7.50 30.89
N ASP A 849 -18.80 8.36 31.85
CA ASP A 849 -18.55 9.81 31.82
C ASP A 849 -17.31 10.23 32.64
N ASP A 850 -16.83 9.39 33.57
CA ASP A 850 -15.64 9.66 34.42
C ASP A 850 -14.34 10.00 33.66
N PRO A 851 -14.07 9.48 32.44
CA PRO A 851 -12.97 9.94 31.60
C PRO A 851 -13.09 11.40 31.14
N ARG A 852 -14.27 12.01 31.28
CA ARG A 852 -14.63 13.36 30.80
C ARG A 852 -14.45 13.53 29.29
N ALA A 853 -14.58 12.44 28.54
CA ALA A 853 -14.26 12.33 27.13
C ALA A 853 -15.47 11.80 26.34
N GLU A 854 -15.91 12.54 25.32
CA GLU A 854 -17.01 12.16 24.44
C GLU A 854 -16.47 11.51 23.17
N GLN A 855 -16.97 10.30 22.85
CA GLN A 855 -16.60 9.55 21.65
C GLN A 855 -17.43 10.00 20.45
N ASN A 856 -16.77 10.27 19.33
CA ASN A 856 -17.39 10.71 18.10
C ASN A 856 -16.84 9.95 16.89
N ASP A 857 -17.69 9.68 15.91
CA ASP A 857 -17.27 9.14 14.61
C ASP A 857 -16.68 10.23 13.70
N TYR A 858 -17.07 11.48 13.94
CA TYR A 858 -16.64 12.65 13.18
C TYR A 858 -15.78 13.59 14.03
N ASN A 859 -14.74 14.16 13.44
CA ASN A 859 -13.92 15.19 14.10
C ASN A 859 -14.60 16.59 14.04
N LYS A 860 -13.93 17.62 14.59
CA LYS A 860 -14.43 19.01 14.58
C LYS A 860 -14.78 19.58 13.20
N THR A 861 -14.16 19.04 12.14
CA THR A 861 -14.36 19.48 10.74
C THR A 861 -15.41 18.64 9.99
N GLY A 862 -16.04 17.67 10.65
CA GLY A 862 -17.01 16.76 10.02
C GLY A 862 -16.37 15.63 9.21
N HIS A 863 -15.09 15.31 9.44
CA HIS A 863 -14.42 14.18 8.81
C HIS A 863 -14.72 12.89 9.58
N LEU A 864 -15.30 11.90 8.89
CA LEU A 864 -15.56 10.57 9.42
C LEU A 864 -14.23 9.82 9.60
N ILE A 865 -14.04 9.16 10.74
CA ILE A 865 -12.79 8.45 11.05
C ILE A 865 -12.49 7.31 10.05
N GLY A 866 -13.52 6.59 9.62
CA GLY A 866 -13.42 5.47 8.70
C GLY A 866 -14.78 4.85 8.38
N PRO A 867 -14.85 3.96 7.37
CA PRO A 867 -16.10 3.31 6.99
C PRO A 867 -16.63 2.39 8.09
N TYR A 868 -17.95 2.21 8.12
CA TYR A 868 -18.61 1.32 9.08
C TYR A 868 -18.57 -0.15 8.60
N ALA A 869 -18.45 -1.05 9.56
CA ALA A 869 -18.82 -2.45 9.40
C ALA A 869 -20.36 -2.63 9.45
N ASP A 870 -20.84 -3.88 9.43
CA ASP A 870 -22.27 -4.15 9.67
C ASP A 870 -22.67 -3.80 11.12
N SER A 871 -21.73 -3.97 12.04
CA SER A 871 -21.83 -3.51 13.43
C SER A 871 -21.61 -2.00 13.50
N ASN A 872 -22.63 -1.24 13.89
CA ASN A 872 -22.65 0.23 13.88
C ASN A 872 -21.58 0.91 14.76
N TRP A 873 -21.10 0.22 15.80
CA TRP A 873 -20.04 0.73 16.68
C TRP A 873 -18.64 0.62 16.06
N LEU A 874 -18.46 -0.27 15.07
CA LEU A 874 -17.16 -0.60 14.49
C LEU A 874 -16.88 0.28 13.26
N THR A 875 -16.02 1.27 13.48
CA THR A 875 -15.43 2.14 12.45
C THR A 875 -14.02 1.66 12.10
N ILE A 876 -13.79 1.36 10.83
CA ILE A 876 -12.55 0.74 10.33
C ILE A 876 -11.46 1.80 10.21
N TYR A 877 -10.40 1.68 11.01
CA TYR A 877 -9.27 2.59 11.01
C TYR A 877 -7.96 1.86 11.37
N PRO A 878 -7.29 1.22 10.38
CA PRO A 878 -6.13 0.36 10.59
C PRO A 878 -4.94 1.03 11.27
N GLU A 879 -4.72 2.33 11.05
CA GLU A 879 -3.65 3.11 11.67
C GLU A 879 -3.83 3.20 13.19
N GLY A 880 -5.09 3.18 13.67
CA GLY A 880 -5.40 3.15 15.09
C GLY A 880 -4.90 1.88 15.77
N PHE A 881 -4.87 0.75 15.04
CA PHE A 881 -4.32 -0.50 15.57
C PHE A 881 -2.82 -0.39 15.84
N ARG A 882 -2.06 0.18 14.90
CA ARG A 882 -0.63 0.52 15.12
C ARG A 882 -0.46 1.50 16.27
N GLY A 883 -1.35 2.50 16.35
CA GLY A 883 -1.37 3.50 17.44
C GLY A 883 -1.54 2.86 18.81
N LEU A 884 -2.48 1.93 18.95
CA LEU A 884 -2.74 1.19 20.19
C LEU A 884 -1.53 0.35 20.61
N LEU A 885 -0.97 -0.43 19.68
CA LEU A 885 0.21 -1.26 19.94
C LEU A 885 1.39 -0.41 20.43
N ASN A 886 1.62 0.75 19.79
CA ASN A 886 2.63 1.72 20.22
C ASN A 886 2.34 2.32 21.60
N TRP A 887 1.08 2.60 21.92
CA TRP A 887 0.70 3.15 23.22
C TRP A 887 0.99 2.14 24.34
N ILE A 888 0.60 0.87 24.14
CA ILE A 888 0.88 -0.23 25.08
C ILE A 888 2.40 -0.40 25.26
N ASP A 889 3.12 -0.47 24.15
CA ASP A 889 4.58 -0.66 24.12
C ASP A 889 5.32 0.40 24.94
N LYS A 890 5.03 1.68 24.66
CA LYS A 890 5.65 2.83 25.34
C LYS A 890 5.28 2.87 26.83
N ARG A 891 4.01 2.62 27.16
CA ARG A 891 3.54 2.72 28.54
C ARG A 891 4.14 1.65 29.45
N TYR A 892 4.29 0.43 28.94
CA TYR A 892 4.67 -0.73 29.74
C TYR A 892 6.08 -1.25 29.45
N SER A 893 6.92 -0.44 28.81
CA SER A 893 8.36 -0.73 28.59
C SER A 893 8.61 -1.99 27.77
N HIS A 894 8.03 -2.06 26.57
CA HIS A 894 8.19 -3.17 25.60
C HIS A 894 7.74 -4.54 26.13
N PRO A 895 6.47 -4.69 26.56
CA PRO A 895 5.94 -5.98 26.99
C PRO A 895 5.79 -6.94 25.81
N LYS A 896 5.79 -8.25 26.07
CA LYS A 896 5.37 -9.27 25.11
C LYS A 896 3.86 -9.16 24.85
N ILE A 897 3.45 -8.90 23.61
CA ILE A 897 2.05 -8.70 23.22
C ILE A 897 1.55 -9.86 22.34
N TYR A 898 0.32 -10.31 22.58
CA TYR A 898 -0.46 -11.14 21.66
C TYR A 898 -1.76 -10.43 21.30
N VAL A 899 -2.08 -10.37 20.01
CA VAL A 899 -3.37 -9.88 19.53
C VAL A 899 -4.31 -11.08 19.49
N PHE A 900 -5.26 -11.16 20.42
CA PHE A 900 -6.15 -12.32 20.56
C PHE A 900 -7.44 -12.20 19.77
N GLU A 901 -7.82 -10.98 19.42
CA GLU A 901 -8.92 -10.71 18.53
C GLU A 901 -8.69 -9.45 17.69
N ASN A 902 -8.92 -9.61 16.39
CA ASN A 902 -9.12 -8.54 15.43
C ASN A 902 -9.96 -9.11 14.28
N GLY A 903 -10.96 -8.37 13.80
CA GLY A 903 -11.94 -8.91 12.86
C GLY A 903 -13.01 -7.92 12.47
N VAL A 904 -13.91 -8.32 11.56
CA VAL A 904 -14.97 -7.42 11.05
C VAL A 904 -16.24 -8.16 10.64
N SER A 905 -17.38 -7.54 10.95
CA SER A 905 -18.68 -7.90 10.38
C SER A 905 -18.87 -7.25 9.01
N VAL A 906 -19.10 -8.06 7.97
CA VAL A 906 -19.18 -7.54 6.60
C VAL A 906 -20.57 -6.97 6.33
N PRO A 907 -20.69 -5.68 5.90
CA PRO A 907 -21.98 -5.06 5.64
C PRO A 907 -22.89 -5.88 4.72
N GLY A 908 -24.09 -6.21 5.19
CA GLY A 908 -25.09 -6.95 4.44
C GLY A 908 -24.79 -8.43 4.16
N GLU A 909 -23.70 -9.00 4.70
CA GLU A 909 -23.31 -10.40 4.48
C GLU A 909 -24.39 -11.38 4.96
N SER A 910 -25.05 -11.09 6.08
CA SER A 910 -26.10 -11.96 6.65
C SER A 910 -27.35 -12.09 5.77
N LYS A 911 -27.58 -11.14 4.86
CA LYS A 911 -28.72 -11.11 3.93
C LYS A 911 -28.35 -11.57 2.52
N ALA A 912 -27.06 -11.79 2.26
CA ALA A 912 -26.57 -12.15 0.95
C ALA A 912 -26.82 -13.65 0.64
N PRO A 913 -27.04 -14.02 -0.63
CA PRO A 913 -27.01 -15.42 -1.04
C PRO A 913 -25.67 -16.07 -0.70
N LEU A 914 -25.66 -17.37 -0.36
CA LEU A 914 -24.46 -18.10 0.08
C LEU A 914 -23.23 -17.82 -0.79
N LEU A 915 -23.33 -18.01 -2.11
CA LEU A 915 -22.20 -17.80 -3.03
C LEU A 915 -21.63 -16.38 -3.03
N THR A 916 -22.44 -15.38 -2.67
CA THR A 916 -22.01 -13.99 -2.49
C THR A 916 -21.36 -13.80 -1.12
N ALA A 917 -21.96 -14.36 -0.06
CA ALA A 917 -21.40 -14.31 1.30
C ALA A 917 -20.03 -15.00 1.41
N LEU A 918 -19.77 -16.04 0.62
CA LEU A 918 -18.45 -16.70 0.56
C LEU A 918 -17.36 -15.82 -0.09
N LYS A 919 -17.74 -14.80 -0.87
CA LYS A 919 -16.81 -13.89 -1.57
C LYS A 919 -16.62 -12.59 -0.78
N ASP A 920 -16.15 -12.73 0.44
CA ASP A 920 -16.05 -11.68 1.45
C ASP A 920 -14.78 -10.80 1.32
N GLN A 921 -14.58 -10.20 0.14
CA GLN A 921 -13.40 -9.37 -0.14
C GLN A 921 -13.19 -8.24 0.89
N PHE A 922 -14.29 -7.70 1.42
CA PHE A 922 -14.26 -6.67 2.46
C PHE A 922 -13.45 -7.13 3.70
N ARG A 923 -13.62 -8.38 4.12
CA ARG A 923 -12.91 -8.97 5.26
C ARG A 923 -11.43 -9.21 4.95
N ILE A 924 -11.10 -9.62 3.73
CA ILE A 924 -9.70 -9.73 3.27
C ILE A 924 -9.00 -8.38 3.35
N ASN A 925 -9.64 -7.32 2.83
CA ASN A 925 -9.05 -5.98 2.85
C ASN A 925 -8.84 -5.49 4.29
N TYR A 926 -9.84 -5.68 5.17
CA TYR A 926 -9.72 -5.37 6.59
C TYR A 926 -8.50 -6.08 7.22
N TYR A 927 -8.40 -7.40 7.06
CA TYR A 927 -7.28 -8.16 7.61
C TYR A 927 -5.94 -7.70 7.05
N LYS A 928 -5.85 -7.51 5.73
CA LYS A 928 -4.62 -7.05 5.06
C LYS A 928 -4.16 -5.72 5.66
N ASP A 929 -5.06 -4.73 5.79
CA ASP A 929 -4.71 -3.39 6.25
C ASP A 929 -4.32 -3.36 7.74
N TYR A 930 -5.02 -4.10 8.60
CA TYR A 930 -4.69 -4.18 10.03
C TYR A 930 -3.40 -4.98 10.27
N ILE A 931 -3.21 -6.11 9.59
CA ILE A 931 -1.99 -6.91 9.70
C ILE A 931 -0.78 -6.15 9.15
N LEU A 932 -0.94 -5.35 8.08
CA LEU A 932 0.10 -4.45 7.61
C LEU A 932 0.47 -3.40 8.65
N ASN A 933 -0.50 -2.82 9.36
CA ASN A 933 -0.22 -1.84 10.41
C ASN A 933 0.45 -2.46 11.65
N MET A 934 0.09 -3.69 12.02
CA MET A 934 0.80 -4.48 13.03
C MET A 934 2.22 -4.79 12.59
N GLU A 935 2.42 -5.21 11.34
CA GLU A 935 3.76 -5.47 10.80
C GLU A 935 4.64 -4.22 10.88
N LYS A 936 4.09 -3.04 10.56
CA LYS A 936 4.81 -1.77 10.72
C LYS A 936 5.13 -1.47 12.18
N ALA A 937 4.21 -1.75 13.12
CA ALA A 937 4.49 -1.64 14.55
C ALA A 937 5.70 -2.51 14.97
N ILE A 938 5.78 -3.74 14.45
CA ILE A 938 6.88 -4.66 14.72
C ILE A 938 8.19 -4.17 14.07
N SER A 939 8.17 -3.91 12.76
CA SER A 939 9.40 -3.75 11.98
C SER A 939 9.94 -2.33 11.90
N GLU A 940 9.08 -1.32 12.09
CA GLU A 940 9.46 0.09 12.04
C GLU A 940 9.50 0.69 13.45
N ASP A 941 8.55 0.34 14.33
CA ASP A 941 8.45 0.93 15.67
C ASP A 941 9.13 0.07 16.76
N GLY A 942 9.42 -1.21 16.47
CA GLY A 942 10.09 -2.13 17.39
C GLY A 942 9.19 -2.76 18.46
N VAL A 943 7.86 -2.75 18.27
CA VAL A 943 6.90 -3.31 19.23
C VAL A 943 6.97 -4.84 19.27
N ASP A 944 7.01 -5.43 20.47
CA ASP A 944 7.16 -6.89 20.67
C ASP A 944 5.83 -7.67 20.53
N VAL A 945 5.26 -7.67 19.32
CA VAL A 945 4.06 -8.49 19.00
C VAL A 945 4.45 -9.88 18.53
N ARG A 946 3.95 -10.92 19.21
CA ARG A 946 4.33 -12.32 19.00
C ARG A 946 3.29 -13.18 18.32
N GLY A 947 2.06 -12.68 18.16
CA GLY A 947 1.02 -13.43 17.49
C GLY A 947 -0.24 -12.63 17.23
N TYR A 948 -1.04 -13.15 16.32
CA TYR A 948 -2.28 -12.57 15.82
C TYR A 948 -3.33 -13.66 15.63
N PHE A 949 -4.49 -13.46 16.26
CA PHE A 949 -5.63 -14.35 16.20
C PHE A 949 -6.83 -13.63 15.59
N ALA A 950 -7.30 -14.17 14.46
CA ALA A 950 -8.46 -13.63 13.76
C ALA A 950 -9.76 -13.90 14.53
N TRP A 951 -10.58 -12.86 14.71
CA TRP A 951 -11.96 -12.96 15.19
C TRP A 951 -12.93 -12.94 13.99
N ALA A 952 -13.48 -14.06 13.55
CA ALA A 952 -13.44 -15.37 14.19
C ALA A 952 -13.12 -16.49 13.19
N LEU A 953 -12.86 -17.70 13.73
CA LEU A 953 -12.76 -18.91 12.92
C LEU A 953 -14.01 -19.08 12.06
N MET A 954 -15.19 -19.02 12.69
CA MET A 954 -16.49 -19.20 12.06
C MET A 954 -17.50 -18.16 12.52
N ASP A 955 -18.54 -17.94 11.71
CA ASP A 955 -19.71 -17.15 12.12
C ASP A 955 -20.27 -17.78 13.39
N ASN A 956 -20.77 -16.95 14.31
CA ASN A 956 -21.18 -17.41 15.64
C ASN A 956 -22.27 -16.49 16.23
N PHE A 957 -22.71 -16.77 17.46
CA PHE A 957 -23.67 -15.95 18.21
C PHE A 957 -23.01 -14.67 18.74
N GLU A 958 -23.31 -13.53 18.14
CA GLU A 958 -22.73 -12.22 18.48
C GLU A 958 -23.57 -11.51 19.55
N TRP A 959 -23.63 -12.12 20.74
CA TRP A 959 -24.23 -11.54 21.95
C TRP A 959 -25.65 -10.99 21.71
N THR A 960 -25.88 -9.69 21.93
CA THR A 960 -27.20 -9.06 21.74
C THR A 960 -27.62 -8.95 20.28
N ASN A 961 -26.70 -9.06 19.32
CA ASN A 961 -27.03 -9.09 17.89
C ASN A 961 -27.42 -10.49 17.39
N GLY A 962 -27.40 -11.50 18.27
CA GLY A 962 -27.83 -12.85 17.94
C GLY A 962 -27.00 -13.46 16.81
N LEU A 963 -27.67 -14.10 15.86
CA LEU A 963 -27.05 -14.70 14.66
C LEU A 963 -27.10 -13.76 13.44
N GLY A 964 -27.48 -12.49 13.67
CA GLY A 964 -27.78 -11.52 12.61
C GLY A 964 -26.56 -10.86 11.95
N VAL A 965 -25.40 -10.88 12.62
CA VAL A 965 -24.11 -10.39 12.11
C VAL A 965 -23.10 -11.53 12.02
N ARG A 966 -22.13 -11.40 11.10
CA ARG A 966 -21.21 -12.49 10.75
C ARG A 966 -19.76 -12.02 10.79
N PHE A 967 -18.96 -12.58 11.68
CA PHE A 967 -17.53 -12.26 11.86
C PHE A 967 -16.57 -13.32 11.29
N GLY A 968 -17.08 -14.51 10.99
CA GLY A 968 -16.24 -15.67 10.69
C GLY A 968 -15.57 -15.62 9.33
N MET A 969 -14.39 -16.23 9.25
CA MET A 969 -13.79 -16.65 7.98
C MET A 969 -14.45 -17.91 7.40
N VAL A 970 -15.29 -18.58 8.19
CA VAL A 970 -16.08 -19.73 7.80
C VAL A 970 -17.55 -19.40 8.01
N TYR A 971 -18.32 -19.52 6.94
CA TYR A 971 -19.76 -19.35 6.97
C TYR A 971 -20.43 -20.56 7.62
N VAL A 972 -21.32 -20.31 8.58
CA VAL A 972 -22.18 -21.33 9.20
C VAL A 972 -23.60 -21.17 8.65
N ASP A 973 -24.09 -22.24 8.02
CA ASP A 973 -25.47 -22.32 7.52
C ASP A 973 -26.43 -22.75 8.64
N TYR A 974 -26.91 -21.78 9.42
CA TYR A 974 -27.86 -21.99 10.51
C TYR A 974 -29.18 -22.64 10.07
N GLN A 975 -29.53 -22.58 8.78
CA GLN A 975 -30.78 -23.16 8.27
C GLN A 975 -30.62 -24.62 7.82
N ASN A 976 -29.41 -25.04 7.42
CA ASN A 976 -29.15 -26.38 6.88
C ASN A 976 -28.04 -27.11 7.66
N SER A 977 -28.42 -27.76 8.77
CA SER A 977 -27.56 -28.64 9.57
C SER A 977 -26.24 -28.01 10.07
N GLN A 978 -26.16 -26.67 10.09
CA GLN A 978 -24.99 -25.90 10.50
C GLN A 978 -23.74 -26.26 9.69
N THR A 979 -23.93 -26.41 8.38
CA THR A 979 -22.84 -26.74 7.45
C THR A 979 -21.81 -25.62 7.41
N ARG A 980 -20.51 -25.97 7.44
CA ARG A 980 -19.38 -25.03 7.36
C ARG A 980 -18.94 -24.84 5.91
N TYR A 981 -18.85 -23.59 5.48
CA TYR A 981 -18.30 -23.21 4.17
C TYR A 981 -17.17 -22.19 4.36
N VAL A 982 -15.97 -22.53 3.93
CA VAL A 982 -14.82 -21.62 4.00
C VAL A 982 -15.05 -20.43 3.06
N LYS A 983 -14.97 -19.20 3.60
CA LYS A 983 -15.05 -17.97 2.80
C LYS A 983 -13.68 -17.67 2.17
N ASN A 984 -13.63 -16.76 1.20
CA ASN A 984 -12.38 -16.34 0.56
C ASN A 984 -11.36 -15.82 1.57
N SER A 985 -11.81 -15.13 2.62
CA SER A 985 -10.94 -14.69 3.72
C SER A 985 -10.23 -15.84 4.44
N GLY A 986 -10.91 -16.98 4.65
CA GLY A 986 -10.28 -18.16 5.25
C GLY A 986 -9.19 -18.78 4.37
N LEU A 987 -9.39 -18.77 3.04
CA LEU A 987 -8.37 -19.22 2.09
C LEU A 987 -7.19 -18.25 2.01
N TRP A 988 -7.44 -16.95 2.00
CA TRP A 988 -6.39 -15.93 2.05
C TRP A 988 -5.58 -16.02 3.35
N TYR A 989 -6.26 -16.20 4.50
CA TYR A 989 -5.60 -16.37 5.79
C TYR A 989 -4.76 -17.66 5.82
N SER A 990 -5.21 -18.73 5.17
CA SER A 990 -4.40 -19.94 4.99
C SER A 990 -3.08 -19.67 4.25
N GLN A 991 -3.12 -18.85 3.19
CA GLN A 991 -1.91 -18.45 2.46
C GLN A 991 -0.97 -17.62 3.33
N LEU A 992 -1.50 -16.66 4.09
CA LEU A 992 -0.73 -15.84 5.03
C LEU A 992 0.03 -16.72 6.03
N ILE A 993 -0.63 -17.73 6.60
CA ILE A 993 0.00 -18.66 7.54
C ILE A 993 1.11 -19.45 6.86
N GLN A 994 0.86 -19.95 5.65
CA GLN A 994 1.82 -20.79 4.91
C GLN A 994 3.06 -20.01 4.45
N SER A 995 2.88 -18.79 3.93
CA SER A 995 3.98 -17.95 3.46
C SER A 995 4.70 -17.21 4.59
N ASN A 996 4.00 -16.99 5.71
CA ASN A 996 4.41 -16.09 6.79
C ASN A 996 4.71 -14.66 6.29
N THR A 997 4.06 -14.26 5.19
CA THR A 997 4.11 -12.94 4.55
C THR A 997 2.69 -12.54 4.20
N ILE A 998 2.39 -11.24 4.18
CA ILE A 998 1.09 -10.75 3.71
C ILE A 998 0.92 -11.17 2.23
N PRO A 999 -0.07 -12.02 1.88
CA PRO A 999 -0.24 -12.47 0.49
C PRO A 999 -0.92 -11.39 -0.35
N ASP A 1000 -0.43 -11.24 -1.58
CA ASP A 1000 -1.15 -10.50 -2.60
C ASP A 1000 -2.46 -11.21 -2.99
N TYR A 1001 -3.46 -10.40 -3.34
CA TYR A 1001 -4.77 -10.91 -3.72
C TYR A 1001 -4.67 -11.73 -5.01
N ASN A 1002 -4.98 -13.03 -4.93
CA ASN A 1002 -5.05 -13.92 -6.09
C ASN A 1002 -6.52 -14.14 -6.52
N PRO A 1003 -7.04 -13.41 -7.53
CA PRO A 1003 -8.41 -13.61 -8.03
C PRO A 1003 -8.61 -14.98 -8.72
N ASN A 1004 -7.51 -15.69 -9.03
CA ASN A 1004 -7.51 -17.02 -9.61
C ASN A 1004 -7.32 -18.12 -8.55
N LEU A 1005 -7.56 -17.83 -7.26
CA LEU A 1005 -7.82 -18.88 -6.28
C LEU A 1005 -8.96 -19.74 -6.84
N LYS A 1006 -8.58 -20.83 -7.53
CA LYS A 1006 -9.51 -21.78 -8.09
C LYS A 1006 -10.39 -22.20 -6.92
N PHE A 1007 -11.69 -21.97 -7.09
CA PHE A 1007 -12.70 -22.64 -6.31
C PHE A 1007 -12.22 -24.09 -6.14
N ILE A 1008 -11.98 -24.50 -4.91
CA ILE A 1008 -12.13 -25.91 -4.59
C ILE A 1008 -13.64 -26.11 -4.69
N GLU A 1009 -14.15 -26.35 -5.90
CA GLU A 1009 -15.54 -26.81 -6.13
C GLU A 1009 -15.81 -28.14 -5.37
N GLU A 1010 -14.77 -28.74 -4.78
CA GLU A 1010 -14.83 -29.87 -3.84
C GLU A 1010 -14.96 -29.46 -2.35
N ALA A 1011 -15.05 -28.17 -1.99
CA ALA A 1011 -15.16 -27.74 -0.58
C ALA A 1011 -16.61 -27.71 -0.05
N LYS A 1012 -17.52 -28.50 -0.65
CA LYS A 1012 -18.49 -29.19 0.19
C LYS A 1012 -17.68 -30.19 1.00
N ILE A 1013 -17.47 -29.89 2.27
CA ILE A 1013 -17.06 -30.94 3.19
C ILE A 1013 -18.28 -31.81 3.46
N ASP A 1014 -18.68 -32.64 2.48
CA ASP A 1014 -19.60 -33.75 2.68
C ASP A 1014 -18.80 -34.84 3.41
N PHE A 1015 -18.78 -34.77 4.75
CA PHE A 1015 -18.32 -35.89 5.58
C PHE A 1015 -19.44 -36.93 5.68
N ILE A 1016 -19.59 -37.75 4.65
CA ILE A 1016 -20.12 -39.12 4.82
C ILE A 1016 -19.05 -40.08 4.30
N GLN A 1017 -18.15 -40.49 5.19
CA GLN A 1017 -17.65 -41.86 5.31
C GLN A 1017 -16.96 -42.09 6.64
#